data_AF-A0A926HQZ7-F1
#
_entry.id   AF-A0A926HQZ7-F1
#
_cell.length_a   1.000
_cell.length_b   1.000
_cell.length_c   1.000
_cell.angle_alpha   90.00
_cell.angle_beta   90.00
_cell.angle_gamma   90.00
#
_symmetry.space_group_name_H-M   'P 1'
#
loop_
_entity.id
_entity.type
_entity.pdbx_description
1 polymer ?
#
loop_
_entity_poly.entity_id
_entity_poly.type
_entity_poly.pdbx_seq_one_letter_code
_entity_poly.pdbx_strand_id
1 'polypeptide(L)'
;MVIRVFVEKKAGFDIEAMHMREDLVENLGITGLTELRLLNRYDICGLTQEQMEAACTTVLSEPNVDHLYGAEFTLPDTYRVFAMEYLPGQYDQRADSAAQCVQLLTQGERPQVATARVIALRGDLTDEQFQKIEEYLINPVESRLASLELPEDLDMQADVPPDVPRVSGFTGWDDAKLLAYHTQMGFAMSLADLAFCRDYFRDTEKRDPSVTELRVIDTYWSDHCRHTTFLTRLNSIKTEPGKLQSVLEDAIEAYFETRRAVYGDREKPVTLMDMATIGTKYLRKNGAVPDLDESEEINACSIEVPVTIDGKTEPWLVQFKNETHNHPTEIEPFGGAATCLGGAIRDPLSGRAYVYQAMRVTGSSDPRTPFAQTLHGKLPSRKITTGAAAGYSSYGNQIGLATGQVTELYDPGYVAKRMEIGAVIGASPKENVVRSVPETGDIVILLGGATGRDGCGGATGSSKAHTEKSIEVCGAEVQKGNPPTERKIQRLFRNAAVSKMIKRCNDFGAGGVCVAIGELAPGLEIQLDAVPKKYDGLDGTELAISESQERMAVVVAPQDADAFRAAAAKENLDAQVVATVTDTGRLRMHWRGDTVVDVSRAFLDTNGVSQNADVLIHTPDPAQNYLAKIPEELCDGTLSEAFSKNLSRLSVCSQKGLSERFDASIGAATVNMPFSGKYQLTPEEAMVAKLPVLEGETDDATAMSYGYIPGISKFSPFHGAAYAVVESLSKLCAVGADPLHARLTFQEYFEKLGTDKTRWGKPAAALLGALSAQLGMGLPAIGGKDSMSGSFESLDVPPTLVSFAVTMTKASRTVSAEFKTPGSLAVLLPVPQQADTLLPDWEALKATYRQILSLMKEGKIRSASVIKEGGAASSVAKMCFGNRLGFAFAEHVLDRARLFAPDAGAILVETDAMPSIPGAVLLGTVLDTPEIRLGKASLPLGSLIAAWSGTLEKIFPSEAPEVPVSHDVPLWNARCENAPAIKTAKPRVFIPVFPGTNCEYDTARAFARAGAEPDVLVVRNRTPQDIEETIEEMEKAIRKAQIVMLPGGFSGGDEPDGSGKFIATTFRNPKIAQAVTDLLETRDGLMLGICNGFQALIKLGLVPYGKITPPAEDAPTLTFNTLGRHVSRMVYTRVTSVKSPWLAGVEAGDVFAIPVSHGEGRFVADETTLQTLMQNGQIATQYTTPCGIPDGRIEWNPNGSVCAIEGITSPDGRILGKMGHSERQGTHLYQNVPGEKDQKLFLSGVRYFQ
;
A
#
# COMPACT_ATOMS: atom_id res chain seq x y z
N MET A 1 2.81 2.38 -40.21
CA MET A 1 4.09 1.65 -40.28
C MET A 1 4.62 1.57 -38.86
N VAL A 2 4.93 0.36 -38.40
CA VAL A 2 5.51 0.14 -37.08
C VAL A 2 7.01 0.42 -37.12
N ILE A 3 7.51 1.14 -36.12
CA ILE A 3 8.94 1.39 -35.92
C ILE A 3 9.38 0.73 -34.62
N ARG A 4 10.47 -0.04 -34.67
CA ARG A 4 11.05 -0.75 -33.52
C ARG A 4 12.35 -0.11 -33.06
N VAL A 5 12.50 0.02 -31.75
CA VAL A 5 13.76 0.38 -31.09
C VAL A 5 14.01 -0.48 -29.86
N PHE A 6 15.28 -0.64 -29.51
CA PHE A 6 15.73 -1.32 -28.30
C PHE A 6 16.51 -0.36 -27.42
N VAL A 7 16.24 -0.39 -26.11
CA VAL A 7 16.91 0.43 -25.11
C VAL A 7 17.54 -0.48 -24.07
N GLU A 8 18.83 -0.31 -23.82
CA GLU A 8 19.61 -1.09 -22.86
C GLU A 8 20.38 -0.18 -21.91
N LYS A 9 20.42 -0.49 -20.62
CA LYS A 9 21.24 0.28 -19.66
C LYS A 9 22.73 0.06 -19.93
N LYS A 10 23.50 1.14 -19.92
CA LYS A 10 24.97 1.11 -19.97
C LYS A 10 25.53 0.38 -18.74
N ALA A 11 26.70 -0.22 -18.88
CA ALA A 11 27.38 -0.90 -17.77
C ALA A 11 27.55 0.05 -16.55
N GLY A 12 27.15 -0.42 -15.37
CA GLY A 12 27.12 0.35 -14.12
C GLY A 12 25.76 1.00 -13.79
N PHE A 13 24.83 0.97 -14.75
CA PHE A 13 23.43 1.37 -14.60
C PHE A 13 22.45 0.19 -14.74
N ASP A 14 22.94 -0.98 -15.14
CA ASP A 14 22.23 -2.23 -15.41
C ASP A 14 21.93 -3.08 -14.15
N ILE A 15 21.57 -2.41 -13.04
CA ILE A 15 21.33 -3.04 -11.73
C ILE A 15 20.27 -4.14 -11.79
N GLU A 16 19.19 -3.93 -12.55
CA GLU A 16 18.14 -4.93 -12.71
C GLU A 16 18.64 -6.20 -13.41
N ALA A 17 19.47 -6.06 -14.46
CA ALA A 17 20.07 -7.18 -15.17
C ALA A 17 21.01 -7.97 -14.25
N MET A 18 21.81 -7.26 -13.43
CA MET A 18 22.70 -7.88 -12.44
C MET A 18 21.93 -8.68 -11.39
N HIS A 19 20.88 -8.09 -10.79
CA HIS A 19 20.05 -8.78 -9.81
C HIS A 19 19.31 -9.98 -10.40
N MET A 20 18.80 -9.87 -11.63
CA MET A 20 18.16 -10.98 -12.33
C MET A 20 19.17 -12.13 -12.54
N ARG A 21 20.39 -11.83 -12.99
CA ARG A 21 21.44 -12.83 -13.15
C ARG A 21 21.78 -13.53 -11.84
N GLU A 22 21.93 -12.76 -10.76
CA GLU A 22 22.21 -13.30 -9.42
C GLU A 22 21.08 -14.21 -8.93
N ASP A 23 19.81 -13.83 -9.15
CA ASP A 23 18.65 -14.64 -8.79
C ASP A 23 18.65 -15.99 -9.54
N LEU A 24 18.96 -15.98 -10.85
CA LEU A 24 19.06 -17.20 -11.66
C LEU A 24 20.25 -18.09 -11.24
N VAL A 25 21.39 -17.49 -10.89
CA VAL A 25 22.57 -18.25 -10.46
C VAL A 25 22.35 -18.85 -9.06
N GLU A 26 21.92 -18.04 -8.10
CA GLU A 26 21.83 -18.45 -6.70
C GLU A 26 20.57 -19.29 -6.40
N ASN A 27 19.40 -18.88 -6.91
CA ASN A 27 18.13 -19.53 -6.54
C ASN A 27 17.74 -20.63 -7.53
N LEU A 28 17.92 -20.40 -8.83
CA LEU A 28 17.60 -21.39 -9.85
C LEU A 28 18.74 -22.42 -10.06
N GLY A 29 19.94 -22.10 -9.55
CA GLY A 29 21.11 -22.97 -9.55
C GLY A 29 21.88 -22.99 -10.87
N ILE A 30 21.75 -21.97 -11.72
CA ILE A 30 22.32 -21.92 -13.06
C ILE A 30 23.74 -21.34 -13.03
N THR A 31 24.71 -22.10 -12.50
CA THR A 31 26.09 -21.64 -12.31
C THR A 31 26.87 -21.44 -13.62
N GLY A 32 26.40 -22.00 -14.74
CA GLY A 32 26.98 -21.81 -16.06
C GLY A 32 26.68 -20.45 -16.71
N LEU A 33 25.76 -19.65 -16.14
CA LEU A 33 25.40 -18.32 -16.63
C LEU A 33 26.50 -17.30 -16.29
N THR A 34 27.16 -16.78 -17.32
CA THR A 34 28.29 -15.84 -17.17
C THR A 34 27.88 -14.38 -17.37
N GLU A 35 26.91 -14.11 -18.23
CA GLU A 35 26.39 -12.76 -18.49
C GLU A 35 24.90 -12.81 -18.84
N LEU A 36 24.17 -11.78 -18.41
CA LEU A 36 22.78 -11.51 -18.77
C LEU A 36 22.67 -10.06 -19.21
N ARG A 37 22.09 -9.85 -20.40
CA ARG A 37 21.70 -8.53 -20.89
C ARG A 37 20.19 -8.42 -20.92
N LEU A 38 19.68 -7.23 -20.57
CA LEU A 38 18.27 -6.92 -20.52
C LEU A 38 18.01 -5.69 -21.39
N LEU A 39 17.17 -5.85 -22.42
CA LEU A 39 16.78 -4.76 -23.31
C LEU A 39 15.27 -4.57 -23.27
N ASN A 40 14.84 -3.32 -23.34
CA ASN A 40 13.44 -2.95 -23.51
C ASN A 40 13.19 -2.69 -24.99
N ARG A 41 12.30 -3.48 -25.59
CA ARG A 41 11.83 -3.32 -26.97
C ARG A 41 10.58 -2.45 -26.97
N TYR A 42 10.58 -1.43 -27.81
CA TYR A 42 9.41 -0.59 -28.09
C TYR A 42 9.03 -0.73 -29.54
N ASP A 43 7.78 -1.10 -29.78
CA ASP A 43 7.14 -1.07 -31.09
C ASP A 43 6.12 0.06 -31.10
N ILE A 44 6.28 1.02 -32.02
CA ILE A 44 5.47 2.25 -32.03
C ILE A 44 4.84 2.46 -33.40
N CYS A 45 3.54 2.81 -33.42
CA CYS A 45 2.80 3.17 -34.62
C CYS A 45 2.19 4.58 -34.50
N GLY A 46 2.01 5.26 -35.63
CA GLY A 46 1.36 6.57 -35.70
C GLY A 46 2.28 7.78 -35.67
N LEU A 47 3.61 7.59 -35.80
CA LEU A 47 4.60 8.67 -35.80
C LEU A 47 5.25 8.87 -37.18
N THR A 48 5.63 10.12 -37.48
CA THR A 48 6.58 10.40 -38.57
C THR A 48 8.00 10.03 -38.16
N GLN A 49 8.92 9.91 -39.13
CA GLN A 49 10.33 9.63 -38.84
C GLN A 49 10.96 10.70 -37.95
N GLU A 50 10.68 11.97 -38.20
CA GLU A 50 11.17 13.10 -37.40
C GLU A 50 10.65 13.05 -35.95
N GLN A 51 9.36 12.74 -35.77
CA GLN A 51 8.76 12.58 -34.43
C GLN A 51 9.38 11.40 -33.68
N MET A 52 9.68 10.30 -34.39
CA MET A 52 10.33 9.14 -33.80
C MET A 52 11.77 9.45 -33.36
N GLU A 53 12.56 10.13 -34.19
CA GLU A 53 13.93 10.55 -33.84
C GLU A 53 13.94 11.45 -32.60
N ALA A 54 12.97 12.37 -32.48
CA ALA A 54 12.78 13.18 -31.28
C ALA A 54 12.37 12.33 -30.06
N ALA A 55 11.43 11.40 -30.21
CA ALA A 55 10.97 10.53 -29.12
C ALA A 55 12.09 9.61 -28.59
N CYS A 56 12.93 9.07 -29.47
CA CYS A 56 14.06 8.23 -29.13
C CYS A 56 15.02 8.90 -28.15
N THR A 57 15.37 10.16 -28.39
CA THR A 57 16.39 10.89 -27.63
C THR A 57 15.85 11.64 -26.42
N THR A 58 14.53 11.82 -26.31
CA THR A 58 13.90 12.61 -25.24
C THR A 58 13.00 11.81 -24.30
N VAL A 59 12.38 10.74 -24.80
CA VAL A 59 11.40 9.92 -24.07
C VAL A 59 11.94 8.51 -23.84
N LEU A 60 12.27 7.78 -24.93
CA LEU A 60 12.53 6.34 -24.85
C LEU A 60 13.90 6.00 -24.25
N SER A 61 14.90 6.88 -24.41
CA SER A 61 16.25 6.66 -23.91
C SER A 61 16.89 7.94 -23.37
N GLU A 62 17.88 7.77 -22.51
CA GLU A 62 18.74 8.82 -21.99
C GLU A 62 20.20 8.59 -22.42
N PRO A 63 20.81 9.47 -23.22
CA PRO A 63 22.14 9.24 -23.79
C PRO A 63 23.26 9.00 -22.77
N ASN A 64 23.13 9.49 -21.54
CA ASN A 64 24.13 9.31 -20.49
C ASN A 64 24.02 7.98 -19.74
N VAL A 65 22.88 7.28 -19.80
CA VAL A 65 22.68 6.00 -19.08
C VAL A 65 22.24 4.83 -19.95
N ASP A 66 21.79 5.08 -21.18
CA ASP A 66 21.25 4.07 -22.08
C ASP A 66 22.04 3.96 -23.39
N HIS A 67 22.10 2.74 -23.92
CA HIS A 67 22.35 2.46 -25.32
C HIS A 67 21.02 2.36 -26.06
N LEU A 68 20.92 3.05 -27.19
CA LEU A 68 19.77 3.01 -28.10
C LEU A 68 20.16 2.26 -29.37
N TYR A 69 19.34 1.29 -29.76
CA TYR A 69 19.53 0.52 -30.98
C TYR A 69 18.26 0.56 -31.86
N GLY A 70 18.46 0.62 -33.18
CA GLY A 70 17.37 0.57 -34.17
C GLY A 70 16.87 -0.84 -34.48
N ALA A 71 15.91 -0.95 -35.41
CA ALA A 71 15.27 -2.21 -35.78
C ALA A 71 16.24 -3.28 -36.34
N GLU A 72 17.38 -2.87 -36.93
CA GLU A 72 18.40 -3.79 -37.48
C GLU A 72 19.35 -4.37 -36.42
N PHE A 73 19.14 -4.08 -35.15
CA PHE A 73 20.00 -4.56 -34.07
C PHE A 73 19.98 -6.09 -33.93
N THR A 74 21.16 -6.70 -33.96
CA THR A 74 21.35 -8.15 -33.75
C THR A 74 22.33 -8.40 -32.62
N LEU A 75 21.98 -9.35 -31.75
CA LEU A 75 22.89 -9.85 -30.71
C LEU A 75 23.85 -10.90 -31.29
N PRO A 76 25.07 -11.05 -30.74
CA PRO A 76 25.99 -12.11 -31.17
C PRO A 76 25.41 -13.51 -30.97
N ASP A 77 25.74 -14.46 -31.86
CA ASP A 77 25.30 -15.88 -31.80
C ASP A 77 25.70 -16.62 -30.51
N THR A 78 26.62 -16.04 -29.72
CA THR A 78 27.01 -16.56 -28.40
C THR A 78 25.96 -16.33 -27.32
N TYR A 79 24.92 -15.53 -27.60
CA TYR A 79 23.78 -15.32 -26.73
C TYR A 79 22.60 -16.19 -27.13
N ARG A 80 21.97 -16.83 -26.15
CA ARG A 80 20.63 -17.38 -26.28
C ARG A 80 19.63 -16.29 -25.88
N VAL A 81 18.63 -16.03 -26.73
CA VAL A 81 17.74 -14.88 -26.58
C VAL A 81 16.29 -15.32 -26.61
N PHE A 82 15.49 -14.77 -25.71
CA PHE A 82 14.04 -14.80 -25.79
C PHE A 82 13.47 -13.43 -25.40
N ALA A 83 12.23 -13.16 -25.79
CA ALA A 83 11.52 -11.96 -25.40
C ALA A 83 10.24 -12.32 -24.68
N MET A 84 9.83 -11.51 -23.71
CA MET A 84 8.58 -11.67 -22.98
C MET A 84 7.78 -10.36 -23.01
N GLU A 85 6.47 -10.48 -23.18
CA GLU A 85 5.51 -9.38 -23.19
C GLU A 85 4.30 -9.73 -22.32
N TYR A 86 3.54 -8.72 -21.91
CA TYR A 86 2.28 -8.97 -21.20
C TYR A 86 1.24 -9.62 -22.11
N LEU A 87 0.32 -10.36 -21.50
CA LEU A 87 -0.84 -10.89 -22.23
C LEU A 87 -1.70 -9.75 -22.79
N PRO A 88 -2.31 -9.92 -23.98
CA PRO A 88 -3.21 -8.93 -24.54
C PRO A 88 -4.31 -8.50 -23.56
N GLY A 89 -4.51 -7.18 -23.41
CA GLY A 89 -5.53 -6.59 -22.52
C GLY A 89 -5.06 -6.29 -21.10
N GLN A 90 -3.91 -6.83 -20.66
CA GLN A 90 -3.29 -6.45 -19.40
C GLN A 90 -2.78 -5.00 -19.46
N TYR A 91 -2.80 -4.30 -18.33
CA TYR A 91 -2.29 -2.93 -18.25
C TYR A 91 -0.76 -2.94 -18.29
N ASP A 92 -0.19 -2.38 -19.35
CA ASP A 92 1.23 -2.11 -19.50
C ASP A 92 1.52 -0.64 -19.19
N GLN A 93 1.98 -0.38 -17.96
CA GLN A 93 2.32 0.97 -17.50
C GLN A 93 3.42 1.62 -18.35
N ARG A 94 4.39 0.84 -18.83
CA ARG A 94 5.49 1.36 -19.64
C ARG A 94 4.99 1.78 -21.01
N ALA A 95 4.15 0.97 -21.64
CA ALA A 95 3.51 1.32 -22.91
C ALA A 95 2.64 2.57 -22.79
N ASP A 96 1.76 2.63 -21.76
CA ASP A 96 0.86 3.78 -21.56
C ASP A 96 1.64 5.07 -21.28
N SER A 97 2.63 5.03 -20.38
CA SER A 97 3.45 6.21 -20.08
C SER A 97 4.30 6.67 -21.26
N ALA A 98 4.86 5.74 -22.04
CA ALA A 98 5.56 6.07 -23.28
C ALA A 98 4.62 6.75 -24.28
N ALA A 99 3.42 6.19 -24.50
CA ALA A 99 2.42 6.77 -25.40
C ALA A 99 2.02 8.19 -24.96
N GLN A 100 1.78 8.40 -23.66
CA GLN A 100 1.44 9.72 -23.12
C GLN A 100 2.60 10.73 -23.25
N CYS A 101 3.84 10.31 -22.97
CA CYS A 101 5.02 11.19 -23.13
C CYS A 101 5.22 11.60 -24.58
N VAL A 102 5.07 10.66 -25.53
CA VAL A 102 5.17 10.97 -26.96
C VAL A 102 4.02 11.88 -27.39
N GLN A 103 2.81 11.67 -26.88
CA GLN A 103 1.68 12.57 -27.15
C GLN A 103 1.96 14.02 -26.72
N LEU A 104 2.61 14.22 -25.57
CA LEU A 104 3.03 15.54 -25.11
C LEU A 104 4.12 16.16 -25.98
N LEU A 105 5.05 15.34 -26.47
CA LEU A 105 6.10 15.78 -27.38
C LEU A 105 5.53 16.23 -28.73
N THR A 106 4.61 15.45 -29.30
CA THR A 106 4.03 15.72 -30.62
C THR A 106 2.86 16.70 -30.59
N GLN A 107 2.20 16.86 -29.44
CA GLN A 107 0.92 17.57 -29.27
C GLN A 107 -0.19 17.02 -30.20
N GLY A 108 -0.04 15.77 -30.64
CA GLY A 108 -0.95 15.12 -31.57
C GLY A 108 -1.82 14.07 -30.88
N GLU A 109 -2.41 13.21 -31.70
CA GLU A 109 -3.08 12.01 -31.23
C GLU A 109 -2.11 11.08 -30.49
N ARG A 110 -2.65 10.32 -29.54
CA ARG A 110 -1.86 9.37 -28.75
C ARG A 110 -1.37 8.23 -29.66
N PRO A 111 -0.07 7.97 -29.77
CA PRO A 111 0.43 6.85 -30.57
C PRO A 111 0.13 5.52 -29.89
N GLN A 112 0.13 4.44 -30.67
CA GLN A 112 0.12 3.09 -30.13
C GLN A 112 1.54 2.67 -29.80
N VAL A 113 1.74 2.11 -28.60
CA VAL A 113 3.02 1.59 -28.12
C VAL A 113 2.79 0.19 -27.58
N ALA A 114 3.61 -0.76 -28.02
CA ALA A 114 3.72 -2.09 -27.42
C ALA A 114 5.14 -2.28 -26.90
N THR A 115 5.29 -2.95 -25.76
CA THR A 115 6.60 -3.18 -25.15
C THR A 115 6.87 -4.66 -24.88
N ALA A 116 8.15 -5.02 -24.93
CA ALA A 116 8.61 -6.35 -24.52
C ALA A 116 9.98 -6.25 -23.87
N ARG A 117 10.27 -7.19 -22.97
CA ARG A 117 11.59 -7.36 -22.38
C ARG A 117 12.35 -8.43 -23.14
N VAL A 118 13.51 -8.11 -23.67
CA VAL A 118 14.41 -9.03 -24.35
C VAL A 118 15.51 -9.45 -23.39
N ILE A 119 15.60 -10.75 -23.13
CA ILE A 119 16.58 -11.35 -22.23
C ILE A 119 17.60 -12.10 -23.07
N ALA A 120 18.86 -11.70 -22.97
CA ALA A 120 19.96 -12.33 -23.67
C ALA A 120 20.94 -12.94 -22.68
N LEU A 121 21.14 -14.26 -22.78
CA LEU A 121 21.89 -15.07 -21.83
C LEU A 121 23.16 -15.62 -22.49
N ARG A 122 24.31 -15.48 -21.83
CA ARG A 122 25.58 -16.04 -22.29
C ARG A 122 26.20 -16.95 -21.23
N GLY A 123 26.67 -18.12 -21.65
CA GLY A 123 27.26 -19.11 -20.77
C GLY A 123 27.16 -20.51 -21.34
N ASP A 124 27.69 -21.48 -20.59
CA ASP A 124 27.52 -22.90 -20.89
C ASP A 124 26.16 -23.35 -20.34
N LEU A 125 25.10 -23.13 -21.14
CA LEU A 125 23.71 -23.37 -20.77
C LEU A 125 23.14 -24.53 -21.59
N THR A 126 22.71 -25.59 -20.90
CA THR A 126 21.95 -26.67 -21.54
C THR A 126 20.56 -26.18 -21.96
N ASP A 127 19.91 -26.89 -22.88
CA ASP A 127 18.54 -26.56 -23.30
C ASP A 127 17.54 -26.62 -22.14
N GLU A 128 17.70 -27.61 -21.25
CA GLU A 128 16.90 -27.73 -20.03
C GLU A 128 17.09 -26.51 -19.10
N GLN A 129 18.33 -26.03 -18.93
CA GLN A 129 18.59 -24.85 -18.11
C GLN A 129 18.00 -23.58 -18.72
N PHE A 130 18.06 -23.43 -20.04
CA PHE A 130 17.48 -22.29 -20.74
C PHE A 130 15.94 -22.29 -20.61
N GLN A 131 15.29 -23.42 -20.85
CA GLN A 131 13.85 -23.57 -20.65
C GLN A 131 13.44 -23.28 -19.20
N LYS A 132 14.22 -23.76 -18.23
CA LYS A 132 13.96 -23.49 -16.80
C LYS A 132 14.02 -21.99 -16.47
N ILE A 133 14.90 -21.23 -17.13
CA ILE A 133 14.97 -19.77 -16.98
C ILE A 133 13.71 -19.11 -17.58
N GLU A 134 13.28 -19.53 -18.76
CA GLU A 134 12.04 -19.04 -19.38
C GLU A 134 10.83 -19.28 -18.46
N GLU A 135 10.64 -20.51 -17.98
CA GLU A 135 9.54 -20.87 -17.06
C GLU A 135 9.62 -20.15 -15.71
N TYR A 136 10.83 -19.80 -15.25
CA TYR A 136 11.00 -19.05 -14.01
C TYR A 136 10.67 -17.56 -14.17
N LEU A 137 11.05 -16.95 -15.28
CA LEU A 137 10.86 -15.51 -15.54
C LEU A 137 9.48 -15.19 -16.11
N ILE A 138 8.88 -16.09 -16.89
CA ILE A 138 7.56 -15.89 -17.51
C ILE A 138 6.51 -16.50 -16.60
N ASN A 139 5.69 -15.66 -15.99
CA ASN A 139 4.45 -16.12 -15.36
C ASN A 139 3.35 -16.20 -16.43
N PRO A 140 2.85 -17.40 -16.79
CA PRO A 140 1.88 -17.57 -17.88
C PRO A 140 0.52 -16.90 -17.59
N VAL A 141 0.27 -16.51 -16.34
CA VAL A 141 -0.95 -15.80 -15.93
C VAL A 141 -0.92 -14.33 -16.35
N GLU A 142 0.26 -13.73 -16.51
CA GLU A 142 0.40 -12.30 -16.86
C GLU A 142 1.20 -12.02 -18.12
N SER A 143 2.06 -12.95 -18.53
CA SER A 143 3.06 -12.72 -19.57
C SER A 143 3.21 -13.94 -20.48
N ARG A 144 3.70 -13.71 -21.70
CA ARG A 144 3.97 -14.75 -22.69
C ARG A 144 5.29 -14.46 -23.42
N LEU A 145 5.78 -15.46 -24.17
CA LEU A 145 6.84 -15.24 -25.14
C LEU A 145 6.37 -14.26 -26.21
N ALA A 146 7.18 -13.23 -26.45
CA ALA A 146 6.97 -12.25 -27.51
C ALA A 146 7.70 -12.68 -28.78
N SER A 147 7.08 -12.45 -29.95
CA SER A 147 7.77 -12.66 -31.23
C SER A 147 8.94 -11.70 -31.38
N LEU A 148 10.09 -12.19 -31.85
CA LEU A 148 11.23 -11.34 -32.22
C LEU A 148 11.04 -10.67 -33.60
N GLU A 149 10.06 -11.11 -34.38
CA GLU A 149 9.73 -10.50 -35.67
C GLU A 149 9.08 -9.12 -35.47
N LEU A 150 9.24 -8.24 -36.46
CA LEU A 150 8.61 -6.92 -36.46
C LEU A 150 7.14 -7.08 -36.87
N PRO A 151 6.15 -6.66 -36.04
CA PRO A 151 4.75 -6.77 -36.41
C PRO A 151 4.40 -5.78 -37.54
N GLU A 152 3.44 -6.15 -38.38
CA GLU A 152 2.98 -5.30 -39.49
C GLU A 152 2.18 -4.08 -39.00
N ASP A 153 1.34 -4.28 -37.98
CA ASP A 153 0.58 -3.27 -37.25
C ASP A 153 0.50 -3.59 -35.74
N LEU A 154 -0.01 -2.65 -34.96
CA LEU A 154 -0.26 -2.80 -33.52
C LEU A 154 -1.75 -2.79 -33.20
N ASP A 155 -2.62 -2.83 -34.21
CA ASP A 155 -4.05 -2.82 -33.99
C ASP A 155 -4.48 -4.19 -33.47
N MET A 156 -5.14 -4.21 -32.31
CA MET A 156 -5.82 -5.42 -31.89
C MET A 156 -7.04 -5.61 -32.80
N GLN A 157 -6.96 -6.54 -33.75
CA GLN A 157 -8.13 -7.02 -34.47
C GLN A 157 -9.07 -7.70 -33.45
N ALA A 158 -10.07 -6.96 -33.00
CA ALA A 158 -11.12 -7.49 -32.16
C ALA A 158 -12.25 -8.00 -33.05
N ASP A 159 -12.56 -9.29 -32.95
CA ASP A 159 -13.78 -9.82 -33.54
C ASP A 159 -14.99 -9.13 -32.90
N VAL A 160 -15.99 -8.80 -33.71
CA VAL A 160 -17.25 -8.28 -33.19
C VAL A 160 -17.88 -9.36 -32.31
N PRO A 161 -18.06 -9.12 -31.00
CA PRO A 161 -18.59 -10.13 -30.11
C PRO A 161 -20.02 -10.53 -30.52
N PRO A 162 -20.39 -11.82 -30.37
CA PRO A 162 -21.73 -12.29 -30.66
C PRO A 162 -22.77 -11.69 -29.69
N ASP A 163 -24.04 -11.74 -30.08
CA ASP A 163 -25.14 -11.38 -29.20
C ASP A 163 -25.21 -12.33 -27.99
N VAL A 164 -25.72 -11.82 -26.86
CA VAL A 164 -25.85 -12.61 -25.63
C VAL A 164 -26.84 -13.76 -25.84
N PRO A 165 -26.44 -15.03 -25.64
CA PRO A 165 -27.33 -16.17 -25.85
C PRO A 165 -28.40 -16.30 -24.76
N ARG A 166 -29.58 -16.80 -25.15
CA ARG A 166 -30.65 -17.24 -24.23
C ARG A 166 -30.49 -18.72 -23.89
N VAL A 167 -30.72 -19.09 -22.62
CA VAL A 167 -30.61 -20.47 -22.14
C VAL A 167 -31.90 -21.23 -22.46
N SER A 168 -32.07 -21.59 -23.73
CA SER A 168 -33.34 -22.12 -24.27
C SER A 168 -33.79 -23.42 -23.59
N GLY A 169 -35.04 -23.44 -23.14
CA GLY A 169 -35.68 -24.56 -22.45
C GLY A 169 -35.31 -24.69 -20.97
N PHE A 170 -34.53 -23.78 -20.40
CA PHE A 170 -34.05 -23.81 -19.01
C PHE A 170 -35.18 -24.10 -18.02
N THR A 171 -36.31 -23.41 -18.17
CA THR A 171 -37.49 -23.55 -17.30
C THR A 171 -38.07 -24.97 -17.24
N GLY A 172 -37.77 -25.82 -18.23
CA GLY A 172 -38.20 -27.21 -18.30
C GLY A 172 -37.10 -28.25 -18.02
N TRP A 173 -35.90 -27.83 -17.59
CA TRP A 173 -34.80 -28.76 -17.34
C TRP A 173 -34.97 -29.55 -16.05
N ASP A 174 -34.59 -30.83 -16.11
CA ASP A 174 -34.43 -31.70 -14.96
C ASP A 174 -33.07 -31.49 -14.27
N ASP A 175 -32.90 -32.12 -13.11
CA ASP A 175 -31.70 -31.94 -12.29
C ASP A 175 -30.43 -32.44 -12.99
N ALA A 176 -30.54 -33.44 -13.87
CA ALA A 176 -29.42 -33.97 -14.64
C ALA A 176 -28.90 -32.94 -15.65
N LYS A 177 -29.80 -32.26 -16.38
CA LYS A 177 -29.42 -31.15 -17.28
C LYS A 177 -28.89 -29.95 -16.52
N LEU A 178 -29.48 -29.59 -15.37
CA LEU A 178 -28.99 -28.50 -14.53
C LEU A 178 -27.55 -28.78 -14.05
N LEU A 179 -27.25 -30.00 -13.60
CA LEU A 179 -25.90 -30.37 -13.17
C LEU A 179 -24.88 -30.31 -14.31
N ALA A 180 -25.25 -30.79 -15.50
CA ALA A 180 -24.38 -30.72 -16.67
C ALA A 180 -24.07 -29.26 -17.05
N TYR A 181 -25.10 -28.39 -17.05
CA TYR A 181 -24.92 -26.97 -17.35
C TYR A 181 -24.15 -26.23 -16.26
N HIS A 182 -24.41 -26.51 -14.98
CA HIS A 182 -23.68 -25.96 -13.84
C HIS A 182 -22.17 -26.23 -13.96
N THR A 183 -21.83 -27.49 -14.25
CA THR A 183 -20.44 -27.92 -14.45
C THR A 183 -19.81 -27.26 -15.67
N GLN A 184 -20.54 -27.18 -16.79
CA GLN A 184 -20.06 -26.56 -18.03
C GLN A 184 -19.77 -25.07 -17.85
N MET A 185 -20.66 -24.34 -17.15
CA MET A 185 -20.51 -22.90 -16.93
C MET A 185 -19.53 -22.57 -15.80
N GLY A 186 -19.19 -23.54 -14.95
CA GLY A 186 -18.28 -23.38 -13.84
C GLY A 186 -18.78 -22.40 -12.78
N PHE A 187 -20.10 -22.39 -12.53
CA PHE A 187 -20.75 -21.50 -11.57
C PHE A 187 -20.24 -21.72 -10.14
N ALA A 188 -20.19 -20.64 -9.36
CA ALA A 188 -19.87 -20.69 -7.93
C ALA A 188 -21.09 -20.99 -7.06
N MET A 189 -22.28 -20.57 -7.48
CA MET A 189 -23.55 -20.87 -6.80
C MET A 189 -23.76 -22.39 -6.71
N SER A 190 -24.51 -22.87 -5.72
CA SER A 190 -24.78 -24.30 -5.59
C SER A 190 -25.76 -24.79 -6.66
N LEU A 191 -25.80 -26.12 -6.89
CA LEU A 191 -26.82 -26.70 -7.78
C LEU A 191 -28.25 -26.38 -7.30
N ALA A 192 -28.46 -26.28 -5.99
CA ALA A 192 -29.74 -25.89 -5.41
C ALA A 192 -30.10 -24.44 -5.73
N ASP A 193 -29.12 -23.52 -5.76
CA ASP A 193 -29.32 -22.14 -6.20
C ASP A 193 -29.69 -22.09 -7.69
N LEU A 194 -29.03 -22.88 -8.54
CA LEU A 194 -29.38 -22.93 -9.96
C LEU A 194 -30.79 -23.51 -10.21
N ALA A 195 -31.19 -24.51 -9.43
CA ALA A 195 -32.56 -25.03 -9.46
C ALA A 195 -33.57 -23.98 -8.97
N PHE A 196 -33.22 -23.19 -7.95
CA PHE A 196 -34.04 -22.08 -7.49
C PHE A 196 -34.19 -20.98 -8.55
N CYS A 197 -33.12 -20.67 -9.30
CA CYS A 197 -33.19 -19.81 -10.48
C CYS A 197 -34.15 -20.38 -11.53
N ARG A 198 -34.05 -21.68 -11.87
CA ARG A 198 -34.99 -22.34 -12.80
C ARG A 198 -36.43 -22.13 -12.36
N ASP A 199 -36.71 -22.37 -11.10
CA ASP A 199 -38.06 -22.28 -10.56
C ASP A 199 -38.57 -20.83 -10.57
N TYR A 200 -37.72 -19.86 -10.24
CA TYR A 200 -38.04 -18.43 -10.37
C TYR A 200 -38.38 -18.03 -11.81
N PHE A 201 -37.52 -18.40 -12.78
CA PHE A 201 -37.72 -18.07 -14.19
C PHE A 201 -38.94 -18.78 -14.78
N ARG A 202 -39.25 -20.00 -14.32
CA ARG A 202 -40.43 -20.77 -14.73
C ARG A 202 -41.72 -20.19 -14.16
N ASP A 203 -41.77 -19.98 -12.85
CA ASP A 203 -43.01 -19.72 -12.13
C ASP A 203 -43.34 -18.23 -12.04
N THR A 204 -42.30 -17.37 -11.95
CA THR A 204 -42.44 -15.92 -11.76
C THR A 204 -42.25 -15.15 -13.06
N GLU A 205 -41.06 -15.24 -13.68
CA GLU A 205 -40.75 -14.46 -14.90
C GLU A 205 -41.39 -15.06 -16.17
N LYS A 206 -41.72 -16.36 -16.13
CA LYS A 206 -42.37 -17.12 -17.22
C LYS A 206 -41.65 -17.02 -18.56
N ARG A 207 -40.32 -17.03 -18.50
CA ARG A 207 -39.41 -17.01 -19.65
C ARG A 207 -38.10 -17.69 -19.31
N ASP A 208 -37.36 -18.10 -20.33
CA ASP A 208 -35.98 -18.54 -20.13
C ASP A 208 -35.05 -17.32 -19.88
N PRO A 209 -34.00 -17.49 -19.06
CA PRO A 209 -33.02 -16.43 -18.80
C PRO A 209 -32.00 -16.27 -19.94
N SER A 210 -31.32 -15.13 -19.98
CA SER A 210 -30.06 -15.00 -20.71
C SER A 210 -28.91 -15.66 -19.95
N VAL A 211 -27.81 -15.94 -20.64
CA VAL A 211 -26.56 -16.35 -19.98
C VAL A 211 -26.07 -15.28 -19.02
N THR A 212 -26.19 -13.99 -19.38
CA THR A 212 -25.78 -12.86 -18.53
C THR A 212 -26.58 -12.82 -17.23
N GLU A 213 -27.89 -13.08 -17.24
CA GLU A 213 -28.71 -13.09 -16.03
C GLU A 213 -28.23 -14.15 -15.04
N LEU A 214 -27.95 -15.37 -15.52
CA LEU A 214 -27.42 -16.43 -14.65
C LEU A 214 -26.02 -16.09 -14.12
N ARG A 215 -25.16 -15.45 -14.93
CA ARG A 215 -23.84 -14.98 -14.51
C ARG A 215 -23.92 -13.86 -13.47
N VAL A 216 -24.82 -12.89 -13.65
CA VAL A 216 -25.06 -11.82 -12.67
C VAL A 216 -25.54 -12.42 -11.35
N ILE A 217 -26.48 -13.37 -11.38
CA ILE A 217 -26.95 -14.06 -10.18
C ILE A 217 -25.81 -14.87 -9.53
N ASP A 218 -24.97 -15.55 -10.31
CA ASP A 218 -23.80 -16.30 -9.81
C ASP A 218 -22.82 -15.40 -9.06
N THR A 219 -22.55 -14.22 -9.63
CA THR A 219 -21.70 -13.21 -9.01
C THR A 219 -22.30 -12.70 -7.70
N TYR A 220 -23.57 -12.28 -7.70
CA TYR A 220 -24.26 -11.78 -6.51
C TYR A 220 -24.35 -12.83 -5.38
N TRP A 221 -24.55 -14.09 -5.72
CA TRP A 221 -24.70 -15.18 -4.74
C TRP A 221 -23.40 -15.94 -4.43
N SER A 222 -22.27 -15.50 -4.99
CA SER A 222 -20.95 -16.06 -4.67
C SER A 222 -20.60 -15.89 -3.19
N ASP A 223 -19.74 -16.76 -2.64
CA ASP A 223 -19.35 -16.67 -1.22
C ASP A 223 -18.69 -15.33 -0.89
N HIS A 224 -17.93 -14.77 -1.83
CA HIS A 224 -17.26 -13.47 -1.69
C HIS A 224 -18.24 -12.29 -1.54
N CYS A 225 -19.34 -12.28 -2.28
CA CYS A 225 -20.34 -11.19 -2.19
C CYS A 225 -21.41 -11.46 -1.13
N ARG A 226 -21.79 -12.73 -0.93
CA ARG A 226 -22.89 -13.14 -0.05
C ARG A 226 -22.45 -13.51 1.36
N HIS A 227 -21.15 -13.74 1.61
CA HIS A 227 -20.66 -14.33 2.85
C HIS A 227 -21.43 -15.63 3.19
N THR A 228 -21.69 -16.48 2.20
CA THR A 228 -22.55 -17.67 2.33
C THR A 228 -22.09 -18.58 3.45
N THR A 229 -20.78 -18.78 3.60
CA THR A 229 -20.16 -19.53 4.69
C THR A 229 -20.51 -18.90 6.04
N PHE A 230 -20.38 -17.58 6.17
CA PHE A 230 -20.69 -16.84 7.39
C PHE A 230 -22.20 -16.73 7.69
N LEU A 231 -23.05 -16.79 6.67
CA LEU A 231 -24.51 -16.81 6.78
C LEU A 231 -25.11 -18.23 6.89
N THR A 232 -24.29 -19.28 6.79
CA THR A 232 -24.72 -20.67 6.97
C THR A 232 -25.33 -20.87 8.36
N ARG A 233 -26.50 -21.50 8.43
CA ARG A 233 -27.18 -21.79 9.69
C ARG A 233 -26.43 -22.88 10.44
N LEU A 234 -26.05 -22.58 11.68
CA LEU A 234 -25.43 -23.53 12.58
C LEU A 234 -26.51 -24.25 13.39
N ASN A 235 -26.67 -25.55 13.13
CA ASN A 235 -27.69 -26.38 13.79
C ASN A 235 -27.33 -26.69 15.24
N SER A 236 -26.04 -26.93 15.50
CA SER A 236 -25.54 -27.19 16.85
C SER A 236 -24.13 -26.64 17.02
N ILE A 237 -23.82 -26.19 18.24
CA ILE A 237 -22.48 -25.78 18.66
C ILE A 237 -22.14 -26.61 19.88
N LYS A 238 -21.12 -27.47 19.76
CA LYS A 238 -20.68 -28.37 20.83
C LYS A 238 -19.19 -28.18 21.09
N THR A 239 -18.76 -28.52 22.29
CA THR A 239 -17.36 -28.50 22.72
C THR A 239 -16.90 -29.94 22.99
N GLU A 240 -15.62 -30.21 22.78
CA GLU A 240 -15.02 -31.48 23.17
C GLU A 240 -14.72 -31.52 24.68
N PRO A 241 -14.78 -32.70 25.33
CA PRO A 241 -14.41 -32.81 26.75
C PRO A 241 -12.96 -32.40 27.01
N GLY A 242 -12.72 -31.59 28.04
CA GLY A 242 -11.36 -31.18 28.40
C GLY A 242 -11.29 -30.18 29.56
N LYS A 243 -10.08 -29.81 29.98
CA LYS A 243 -9.84 -28.95 31.15
C LYS A 243 -10.39 -27.53 31.01
N LEU A 244 -10.46 -27.01 29.79
CA LEU A 244 -10.98 -25.66 29.48
C LEU A 244 -12.35 -25.70 28.79
N GLN A 245 -13.05 -26.84 28.86
CA GLN A 245 -14.37 -27.01 28.23
C GLN A 245 -15.38 -26.00 28.77
N SER A 246 -15.42 -25.81 30.10
CA SER A 246 -16.35 -24.88 30.74
C SER A 246 -16.17 -23.44 30.25
N VAL A 247 -14.93 -23.01 29.99
CA VAL A 247 -14.64 -21.66 29.46
C VAL A 247 -15.30 -21.43 28.10
N LEU A 248 -15.27 -22.46 27.24
CA LEU A 248 -15.92 -22.40 25.92
C LEU A 248 -17.44 -22.47 26.03
N GLU A 249 -17.97 -23.28 26.96
CA GLU A 249 -19.41 -23.36 27.23
C GLU A 249 -19.96 -22.04 27.78
N ASP A 250 -19.25 -21.40 28.72
CA ASP A 250 -19.58 -20.09 29.27
C ASP A 250 -19.60 -19.02 28.16
N ALA A 251 -18.63 -19.05 27.24
CA ALA A 251 -18.60 -18.13 26.09
C ALA A 251 -19.77 -18.34 25.12
N ILE A 252 -20.18 -19.60 24.89
CA ILE A 252 -21.37 -19.93 24.10
C ILE A 252 -22.64 -19.43 24.81
N GLU A 253 -22.75 -19.61 26.13
CA GLU A 253 -23.87 -19.10 26.91
C GLU A 253 -23.95 -17.57 26.84
N ALA A 254 -22.82 -16.88 27.04
CA ALA A 254 -22.71 -15.43 26.93
C ALA A 254 -23.12 -14.94 25.53
N TYR A 255 -22.76 -15.66 24.47
CA TYR A 255 -23.23 -15.39 23.10
C TYR A 255 -24.76 -15.44 23.00
N PHE A 256 -25.40 -16.49 23.51
CA PHE A 256 -26.86 -16.63 23.48
C PHE A 256 -27.58 -15.62 24.38
N GLU A 257 -27.01 -15.26 25.53
CA GLU A 257 -27.50 -14.17 26.38
C GLU A 257 -27.46 -12.83 25.65
N THR A 258 -26.32 -12.52 25.03
CA THR A 258 -26.13 -11.30 24.24
C THR A 258 -27.15 -11.25 23.09
N ARG A 259 -27.37 -12.37 22.40
CA ARG A 259 -28.41 -12.50 21.37
C ARG A 259 -29.82 -12.23 21.90
N ARG A 260 -30.19 -12.84 23.03
CA ARG A 260 -31.50 -12.60 23.68
C ARG A 260 -31.66 -11.12 24.04
N ALA A 261 -30.60 -10.50 24.58
CA ALA A 261 -30.60 -9.09 24.92
C ALA A 261 -30.77 -8.17 23.69
N VAL A 262 -30.16 -8.50 22.54
CA VAL A 262 -30.25 -7.68 21.31
C VAL A 262 -31.55 -7.93 20.54
N TYR A 263 -31.91 -9.20 20.31
CA TYR A 263 -33.00 -9.57 19.41
C TYR A 263 -34.36 -9.68 20.10
N GLY A 264 -34.41 -9.93 21.41
CA GLY A 264 -35.65 -10.22 22.14
C GLY A 264 -36.29 -11.50 21.59
N ASP A 265 -37.59 -11.44 21.31
CA ASP A 265 -38.37 -12.58 20.78
C ASP A 265 -38.17 -12.83 19.27
N ARG A 266 -37.36 -12.01 18.57
CA ARG A 266 -37.13 -12.17 17.13
C ARG A 266 -36.27 -13.41 16.85
N GLU A 267 -36.84 -14.37 16.12
CA GLU A 267 -36.08 -15.52 15.62
C GLU A 267 -35.13 -15.10 14.50
N LYS A 268 -33.83 -15.08 14.80
CA LYS A 268 -32.75 -14.97 13.81
C LYS A 268 -31.94 -16.27 13.76
N PRO A 269 -31.42 -16.69 12.59
CA PRO A 269 -30.53 -17.85 12.53
C PRO A 269 -29.26 -17.62 13.37
N VAL A 270 -28.70 -18.72 13.88
CA VAL A 270 -27.37 -18.75 14.49
C VAL A 270 -26.37 -18.99 13.37
N THR A 271 -25.44 -18.06 13.16
CA THR A 271 -24.46 -18.09 12.06
C THR A 271 -23.14 -17.48 12.54
N LEU A 272 -22.03 -17.68 11.81
CA LEU A 272 -20.76 -17.03 12.12
C LEU A 272 -20.87 -15.50 11.98
N MET A 273 -21.57 -15.00 10.96
CA MET A 273 -21.87 -13.57 10.78
C MET A 273 -22.59 -12.97 12.00
N ASP A 274 -23.51 -13.74 12.59
CA ASP A 274 -24.16 -13.29 13.81
C ASP A 274 -23.18 -13.25 15.00
N MET A 275 -22.35 -14.27 15.19
CA MET A 275 -21.30 -14.25 16.21
C MET A 275 -20.34 -13.06 16.04
N ALA A 276 -19.95 -12.76 14.81
CA ALA A 276 -19.06 -11.64 14.49
C ALA A 276 -19.69 -10.27 14.83
N THR A 277 -21.00 -10.10 14.58
CA THR A 277 -21.67 -8.79 14.68
C THR A 277 -22.44 -8.57 15.99
N ILE A 278 -22.70 -9.60 16.78
CA ILE A 278 -23.58 -9.47 17.95
C ILE A 278 -22.97 -8.62 19.07
N GLY A 279 -21.65 -8.68 19.26
CA GLY A 279 -20.95 -7.88 20.26
C GLY A 279 -21.16 -6.38 20.05
N THR A 280 -20.90 -5.92 18.83
CA THR A 280 -21.14 -4.52 18.42
C THR A 280 -22.60 -4.12 18.53
N LYS A 281 -23.55 -4.97 18.11
CA LYS A 281 -24.98 -4.68 18.26
C LYS A 281 -25.38 -4.52 19.73
N TYR A 282 -24.84 -5.34 20.61
CA TYR A 282 -25.08 -5.27 22.05
C TYR A 282 -24.46 -4.02 22.66
N LEU A 283 -23.18 -3.75 22.40
CA LEU A 283 -22.48 -2.57 22.89
C LEU A 283 -23.14 -1.28 22.41
N ARG A 284 -23.58 -1.23 21.14
CA ARG A 284 -24.35 -0.12 20.59
C ARG A 284 -25.69 0.05 21.30
N LYS A 285 -26.45 -1.03 21.52
CA LYS A 285 -27.74 -0.99 22.25
C LYS A 285 -27.57 -0.44 23.67
N ASN A 286 -26.40 -0.66 24.29
CA ASN A 286 -26.06 -0.15 25.61
C ASN A 286 -25.35 1.22 25.60
N GLY A 287 -25.26 1.90 24.45
CA GLY A 287 -24.74 3.26 24.35
C GLY A 287 -23.20 3.38 24.29
N ALA A 288 -22.47 2.28 24.07
CA ALA A 288 -21.00 2.28 24.05
C ALA A 288 -20.38 2.70 22.70
N VAL A 289 -21.20 3.04 21.70
CA VAL A 289 -20.75 3.46 20.36
C VAL A 289 -21.48 4.73 19.91
N PRO A 290 -21.31 5.87 20.63
CA PRO A 290 -22.08 7.09 20.38
C PRO A 290 -21.64 7.89 19.14
N ASP A 291 -20.50 7.50 18.56
CA ASP A 291 -19.75 8.20 17.52
C ASP A 291 -19.85 7.52 16.15
N LEU A 292 -20.66 6.46 15.99
CA LEU A 292 -20.82 5.77 14.71
C LEU A 292 -21.54 6.68 13.69
N ASP A 293 -20.99 6.81 12.48
CA ASP A 293 -21.68 7.45 11.35
C ASP A 293 -22.75 6.49 10.80
N GLU A 294 -24.02 6.71 11.16
CA GLU A 294 -25.11 5.85 10.71
C GLU A 294 -25.46 6.13 9.24
N SER A 295 -25.17 5.15 8.38
CA SER A 295 -25.38 5.24 6.94
C SER A 295 -25.73 3.88 6.32
N GLU A 296 -26.43 3.90 5.18
CA GLU A 296 -26.59 2.73 4.30
C GLU A 296 -25.33 2.45 3.46
N GLU A 297 -24.41 3.41 3.37
CA GLU A 297 -23.11 3.27 2.71
C GLU A 297 -22.10 2.69 3.71
N ILE A 298 -21.88 1.37 3.65
CA ILE A 298 -21.19 0.58 4.69
C ILE A 298 -19.82 0.02 4.26
N ASN A 299 -19.24 0.53 3.18
CA ASN A 299 -17.99 0.02 2.59
C ASN A 299 -16.77 0.10 3.54
N ALA A 300 -16.77 1.09 4.44
CA ALA A 300 -15.74 1.29 5.45
C ALA A 300 -16.35 1.57 6.82
N CYS A 301 -15.60 1.27 7.88
CA CYS A 301 -15.94 1.72 9.22
C CYS A 301 -15.92 3.24 9.22
N SER A 302 -16.90 3.91 9.85
CA SER A 302 -16.94 5.36 9.90
C SER A 302 -17.37 5.86 11.27
N ILE A 303 -16.59 6.78 11.84
CA ILE A 303 -16.87 7.43 13.11
C ILE A 303 -16.77 8.96 12.98
N GLU A 304 -17.63 9.65 13.72
CA GLU A 304 -17.60 11.10 13.90
C GLU A 304 -16.65 11.49 15.03
N VAL A 305 -15.68 12.34 14.73
CA VAL A 305 -14.67 12.81 15.69
C VAL A 305 -14.57 14.34 15.69
N PRO A 306 -14.38 14.96 16.87
CA PRO A 306 -14.12 16.40 16.95
C PRO A 306 -12.66 16.67 16.59
N VAL A 307 -12.41 17.59 15.65
CA VAL A 307 -11.06 17.96 15.19
C VAL A 307 -10.85 19.43 15.44
N THR A 308 -9.71 19.78 16.05
CA THR A 308 -9.34 21.17 16.32
C THR A 308 -8.32 21.66 15.31
N ILE A 309 -8.68 22.67 14.53
CA ILE A 309 -7.84 23.32 13.51
C ILE A 309 -7.70 24.79 13.88
N ASP A 310 -6.46 25.25 14.14
CA ASP A 310 -6.15 26.62 14.57
C ASP A 310 -7.04 27.13 15.73
N GLY A 311 -7.35 26.24 16.68
CA GLY A 311 -8.15 26.54 17.87
C GLY A 311 -9.68 26.47 17.67
N LYS A 312 -10.17 26.17 16.46
CA LYS A 312 -11.59 25.94 16.19
C LYS A 312 -11.88 24.45 16.09
N THR A 313 -12.91 23.98 16.78
CA THR A 313 -13.32 22.57 16.73
C THR A 313 -14.49 22.40 15.77
N GLU A 314 -14.38 21.43 14.87
CA GLU A 314 -15.40 21.06 13.89
C GLU A 314 -15.52 19.53 13.76
N PRO A 315 -16.68 19.00 13.33
CA PRO A 315 -16.90 17.56 13.20
C PRO A 315 -16.28 17.01 11.91
N TRP A 316 -15.54 15.91 12.04
CA TRP A 316 -14.97 15.16 10.93
C TRP A 316 -15.44 13.72 10.97
N LEU A 317 -15.39 13.05 9.82
CA LEU A 317 -15.53 11.61 9.72
C LEU A 317 -14.12 11.01 9.58
N VAL A 318 -13.79 10.05 10.45
CA VAL A 318 -12.63 9.17 10.30
C VAL A 318 -13.14 7.81 9.87
N GLN A 319 -12.58 7.32 8.76
CA GLN A 319 -12.95 6.07 8.14
C GLN A 319 -11.76 5.13 8.11
N PHE A 320 -11.99 3.84 8.30
CA PHE A 320 -10.94 2.83 8.20
C PHE A 320 -11.49 1.50 7.72
N LYS A 321 -10.63 0.73 7.04
CA LYS A 321 -10.98 -0.54 6.43
C LYS A 321 -9.75 -1.44 6.36
N ASN A 322 -9.95 -2.74 6.55
CA ASN A 322 -9.00 -3.79 6.21
C ASN A 322 -9.60 -4.69 5.13
N GLU A 323 -8.75 -5.13 4.22
CA GLU A 323 -9.10 -5.87 3.01
C GLU A 323 -8.08 -7.00 2.79
N THR A 324 -8.45 -8.04 2.04
CA THR A 324 -7.53 -9.14 1.71
C THR A 324 -7.58 -9.56 0.26
N HIS A 325 -6.44 -9.99 -0.25
CA HIS A 325 -6.31 -10.48 -1.63
C HIS A 325 -5.47 -11.76 -1.70
N ASN A 326 -5.76 -12.70 -0.80
CA ASN A 326 -4.97 -13.94 -0.63
C ASN A 326 -4.88 -14.79 -1.91
N HIS A 327 -5.99 -14.96 -2.64
CA HIS A 327 -6.03 -15.80 -3.85
C HIS A 327 -5.28 -15.16 -5.03
N PRO A 328 -5.58 -13.91 -5.43
CA PRO A 328 -4.84 -13.26 -6.52
C PRO A 328 -3.34 -13.22 -6.27
N THR A 329 -2.91 -12.86 -5.05
CA THR A 329 -1.49 -12.74 -4.71
C THR A 329 -0.76 -14.10 -4.67
N GLU A 330 -1.45 -15.22 -4.52
CA GLU A 330 -0.83 -16.55 -4.61
C GLU A 330 -0.43 -16.91 -6.05
N ILE A 331 -1.20 -16.44 -7.03
CA ILE A 331 -1.04 -16.77 -8.46
C ILE A 331 -0.18 -15.73 -9.19
N GLU A 332 -0.49 -14.45 -8.97
CA GLU A 332 0.25 -13.32 -9.52
C GLU A 332 0.48 -12.30 -8.38
N PRO A 333 1.63 -12.39 -7.70
CA PRO A 333 1.87 -11.66 -6.47
C PRO A 333 1.82 -10.14 -6.61
N PHE A 334 2.31 -9.57 -7.72
CA PHE A 334 2.44 -8.12 -7.87
C PHE A 334 1.07 -7.47 -7.99
N GLY A 335 0.28 -7.86 -8.99
CA GLY A 335 -1.06 -7.35 -9.25
C GLY A 335 -2.02 -7.69 -8.12
N GLY A 336 -1.96 -8.90 -7.56
CA GLY A 336 -2.78 -9.29 -6.42
C GLY A 336 -2.58 -8.38 -5.20
N ALA A 337 -1.34 -8.08 -4.83
CA ALA A 337 -1.05 -7.20 -3.68
C ALA A 337 -1.29 -5.71 -3.98
N ALA A 338 -1.02 -5.26 -5.21
CA ALA A 338 -1.32 -3.89 -5.64
C ALA A 338 -2.82 -3.59 -5.57
N THR A 339 -3.65 -4.51 -6.08
CA THR A 339 -5.11 -4.40 -6.07
C THR A 339 -5.73 -4.58 -4.68
N CYS A 340 -5.06 -5.31 -3.77
CA CYS A 340 -5.41 -5.33 -2.34
C CYS A 340 -5.48 -3.92 -1.77
N LEU A 341 -4.43 -3.13 -1.99
CA LEU A 341 -4.38 -1.75 -1.52
C LEU A 341 -5.36 -0.85 -2.28
N GLY A 342 -5.43 -0.95 -3.61
CA GLY A 342 -6.36 -0.15 -4.41
C GLY A 342 -7.82 -0.34 -3.98
N GLY A 343 -8.27 -1.59 -3.81
CA GLY A 343 -9.61 -1.88 -3.28
C GLY A 343 -9.83 -1.29 -1.89
N ALA A 344 -8.87 -1.50 -0.98
CA ALA A 344 -8.95 -0.95 0.38
C ALA A 344 -9.04 0.59 0.40
N ILE A 345 -8.39 1.30 -0.54
CA ILE A 345 -8.47 2.77 -0.66
C ILE A 345 -9.83 3.22 -1.19
N ARG A 346 -10.39 2.51 -2.18
CA ARG A 346 -11.68 2.87 -2.77
C ARG A 346 -12.85 2.73 -1.79
N ASP A 347 -12.74 1.82 -0.82
CA ASP A 347 -13.75 1.62 0.22
C ASP A 347 -14.04 2.90 1.04
N PRO A 348 -13.08 3.53 1.77
CA PRO A 348 -13.30 4.83 2.40
C PRO A 348 -13.53 5.98 1.41
N LEU A 349 -12.96 5.88 0.21
CA LEU A 349 -13.17 6.89 -0.83
C LEU A 349 -14.63 6.94 -1.29
N SER A 350 -15.33 5.80 -1.29
CA SER A 350 -16.78 5.76 -1.51
C SER A 350 -17.51 6.64 -0.49
N GLY A 351 -17.03 6.71 0.76
CA GLY A 351 -17.48 7.63 1.80
C GLY A 351 -16.92 9.05 1.70
N ARG A 352 -16.37 9.46 0.54
CA ARG A 352 -15.77 10.77 0.25
C ARG A 352 -14.56 11.10 1.15
N ALA A 353 -13.95 10.10 1.79
CA ALA A 353 -12.76 10.30 2.60
C ALA A 353 -11.50 10.44 1.74
N TYR A 354 -10.55 11.26 2.19
CA TYR A 354 -9.18 11.25 1.67
C TYR A 354 -8.36 10.24 2.46
N VAL A 355 -7.85 9.20 1.78
CA VAL A 355 -7.07 8.14 2.42
C VAL A 355 -5.62 8.61 2.59
N TYR A 356 -5.13 8.61 3.83
CA TYR A 356 -3.83 9.22 4.17
C TYR A 356 -2.88 8.31 4.95
N GLN A 357 -3.35 7.17 5.48
CA GLN A 357 -2.46 6.15 6.04
C GLN A 357 -2.78 4.75 5.51
N ALA A 358 -1.75 3.91 5.44
CA ALA A 358 -1.85 2.49 5.20
C ALA A 358 -1.01 1.67 6.20
N MET A 359 -1.45 0.44 6.42
CA MET A 359 -0.76 -0.62 7.13
C MET A 359 -0.82 -1.89 6.28
N ARG A 360 0.28 -2.65 6.24
CA ARG A 360 0.36 -3.94 5.55
C ARG A 360 0.75 -5.04 6.53
N VAL A 361 -0.13 -6.03 6.71
CA VAL A 361 0.09 -7.17 7.61
C VAL A 361 -0.06 -8.46 6.81
N THR A 362 1.02 -9.19 6.59
CA THR A 362 1.03 -10.37 5.71
C THR A 362 1.47 -11.63 6.43
N GLY A 363 1.23 -12.78 5.80
CA GLY A 363 1.66 -14.08 6.28
C GLY A 363 2.33 -14.86 5.15
N SER A 364 3.50 -15.43 5.44
CA SER A 364 4.31 -16.17 4.46
C SER A 364 4.95 -17.39 5.11
N SER A 365 5.20 -18.44 4.31
CA SER A 365 6.16 -19.48 4.68
C SER A 365 7.59 -18.96 4.55
N ASP A 366 8.59 -19.77 4.92
CA ASP A 366 10.00 -19.38 4.86
C ASP A 366 10.43 -19.03 3.42
N PRO A 367 10.77 -17.76 3.12
CA PRO A 367 11.17 -17.33 1.78
C PRO A 367 12.60 -17.75 1.42
N ARG A 368 13.33 -18.39 2.33
CA ARG A 368 14.69 -18.91 2.10
C ARG A 368 14.67 -20.36 1.63
N THR A 369 13.50 -20.98 1.57
CA THR A 369 13.31 -22.35 1.08
C THR A 369 13.87 -22.46 -0.35
N PRO A 370 14.79 -23.41 -0.64
CA PRO A 370 15.35 -23.58 -1.97
C PRO A 370 14.28 -23.88 -3.02
N PHE A 371 14.48 -23.42 -4.27
CA PHE A 371 13.54 -23.64 -5.37
C PHE A 371 13.14 -25.11 -5.55
N ALA A 372 14.09 -26.05 -5.37
CA ALA A 372 13.87 -27.49 -5.50
C ALA A 372 12.90 -28.10 -4.46
N GLN A 373 12.56 -27.36 -3.39
CA GLN A 373 11.58 -27.76 -2.38
C GLN A 373 10.22 -27.07 -2.57
N THR A 374 10.05 -26.29 -3.64
CA THR A 374 8.76 -25.69 -4.00
C THR A 374 7.79 -26.79 -4.44
N LEU A 375 6.55 -26.72 -3.95
CA LEU A 375 5.50 -27.64 -4.37
C LEU A 375 5.22 -27.50 -5.88
N HIS A 376 4.99 -28.62 -6.55
CA HIS A 376 4.63 -28.63 -7.97
C HIS A 376 3.36 -27.79 -8.19
N GLY A 377 3.32 -27.00 -9.27
CA GLY A 377 2.21 -26.08 -9.56
C GLY A 377 2.12 -24.84 -8.65
N LYS A 378 3.07 -24.61 -7.73
CA LYS A 378 3.12 -23.40 -6.90
C LYS A 378 4.30 -22.51 -7.23
N LEU A 379 4.12 -21.19 -7.06
CA LEU A 379 5.23 -20.25 -7.06
C LEU A 379 6.09 -20.42 -5.79
N PRO A 380 7.42 -20.26 -5.88
CA PRO A 380 8.28 -20.24 -4.70
C PRO A 380 7.88 -19.13 -3.72
N SER A 381 7.93 -19.41 -2.42
CA SER A 381 7.59 -18.43 -1.37
C SER A 381 8.39 -17.13 -1.50
N ARG A 382 9.65 -17.22 -1.93
CA ARG A 382 10.50 -16.07 -2.26
C ARG A 382 9.85 -15.16 -3.30
N LYS A 383 9.39 -15.73 -4.43
CA LYS A 383 8.76 -15.00 -5.54
C LYS A 383 7.43 -14.38 -5.11
N ILE A 384 6.66 -15.10 -4.28
CA ILE A 384 5.40 -14.61 -3.72
C ILE A 384 5.62 -13.41 -2.80
N THR A 385 6.54 -13.50 -1.83
CA THR A 385 6.73 -12.41 -0.86
C THR A 385 7.35 -11.16 -1.51
N THR A 386 8.39 -11.33 -2.35
CA THR A 386 9.06 -10.18 -2.99
C THR A 386 8.18 -9.51 -4.05
N GLY A 387 7.46 -10.30 -4.86
CA GLY A 387 6.52 -9.78 -5.85
C GLY A 387 5.35 -9.02 -5.22
N ALA A 388 4.77 -9.55 -4.14
CA ALA A 388 3.70 -8.86 -3.42
C ALA A 388 4.16 -7.59 -2.72
N ALA A 389 5.34 -7.62 -2.09
CA ALA A 389 5.93 -6.42 -1.50
C ALA A 389 6.15 -5.34 -2.57
N ALA A 390 6.65 -5.71 -3.76
CA ALA A 390 6.84 -4.79 -4.87
C ALA A 390 5.50 -4.22 -5.39
N GLY A 391 4.47 -5.06 -5.56
CA GLY A 391 3.15 -4.64 -6.02
C GLY A 391 2.47 -3.65 -5.08
N TYR A 392 2.38 -4.00 -3.79
CA TYR A 392 1.77 -3.14 -2.78
C TYR A 392 2.55 -1.82 -2.62
N SER A 393 3.89 -1.88 -2.54
CA SER A 393 4.70 -0.66 -2.42
C SER A 393 4.61 0.23 -3.65
N SER A 394 4.57 -0.37 -4.85
CA SER A 394 4.43 0.39 -6.10
C SER A 394 3.12 1.18 -6.10
N TYR A 395 2.01 0.52 -5.75
CA TYR A 395 0.69 1.18 -5.71
C TYR A 395 0.64 2.30 -4.66
N GLY A 396 1.06 2.02 -3.42
CA GLY A 396 1.05 2.98 -2.32
C GLY A 396 1.97 4.18 -2.54
N ASN A 397 3.17 3.96 -3.08
CA ASN A 397 4.12 5.04 -3.33
C ASN A 397 3.64 5.96 -4.47
N GLN A 398 3.10 5.39 -5.56
CA GLN A 398 2.61 6.16 -6.70
C GLN A 398 1.36 6.99 -6.35
N ILE A 399 0.39 6.40 -5.64
CA ILE A 399 -0.82 7.13 -5.22
C ILE A 399 -0.52 8.16 -4.11
N GLY A 400 0.64 8.06 -3.45
CA GLY A 400 1.09 8.99 -2.43
C GLY A 400 0.47 8.73 -1.06
N LEU A 401 0.52 7.48 -0.61
CA LEU A 401 -0.06 7.03 0.65
C LEU A 401 1.02 6.65 1.67
N ALA A 402 0.97 7.26 2.86
CA ALA A 402 1.92 6.97 3.92
C ALA A 402 1.64 5.60 4.56
N THR A 403 2.49 4.62 4.28
CA THR A 403 2.43 3.28 4.88
C THR A 403 3.26 3.26 6.16
N GLY A 404 2.61 3.45 7.31
CA GLY A 404 3.28 3.65 8.59
C GLY A 404 3.74 2.37 9.29
N GLN A 405 3.19 1.21 8.92
CA GLN A 405 3.57 -0.07 9.51
C GLN A 405 3.46 -1.20 8.48
N VAL A 406 4.53 -1.99 8.35
CA VAL A 406 4.63 -3.16 7.47
C VAL A 406 5.16 -4.32 8.28
N THR A 407 4.46 -5.46 8.27
CA THR A 407 4.93 -6.68 8.93
C THR A 407 4.50 -7.93 8.18
N GLU A 408 5.43 -8.87 8.04
CA GLU A 408 5.18 -10.23 7.56
C GLU A 408 5.35 -11.24 8.71
N LEU A 409 4.32 -12.06 8.92
CA LEU A 409 4.26 -13.09 9.94
C LEU A 409 4.64 -14.44 9.32
N TYR A 410 5.74 -15.02 9.76
CA TYR A 410 6.24 -16.27 9.20
C TYR A 410 5.66 -17.49 9.92
N ASP A 411 4.98 -18.38 9.18
CA ASP A 411 4.47 -19.66 9.68
C ASP A 411 4.50 -20.74 8.57
N PRO A 412 4.89 -21.99 8.87
CA PRO A 412 4.87 -23.07 7.88
C PRO A 412 3.50 -23.34 7.26
N GLY A 413 2.38 -23.05 7.95
CA GLY A 413 1.04 -23.26 7.40
C GLY A 413 0.73 -22.37 6.20
N TYR A 414 1.43 -21.25 6.03
CA TYR A 414 1.28 -20.39 4.84
C TYR A 414 1.90 -20.98 3.57
N VAL A 415 2.56 -22.15 3.63
CA VAL A 415 2.87 -22.94 2.43
C VAL A 415 1.58 -23.31 1.70
N ALA A 416 0.46 -23.54 2.42
CA ALA A 416 -0.83 -23.80 1.83
C ALA A 416 -1.26 -22.63 0.94
N LYS A 417 -1.27 -21.43 1.52
CA LYS A 417 -1.62 -20.20 0.82
C LYS A 417 -1.18 -19.02 1.69
N ARG A 418 -0.65 -17.99 1.06
CA ARG A 418 -0.20 -16.79 1.77
C ARG A 418 -1.37 -16.02 2.39
N MET A 419 -1.03 -15.07 3.26
CA MET A 419 -1.94 -14.03 3.75
C MET A 419 -1.47 -12.66 3.22
N GLU A 420 -2.36 -11.91 2.60
CA GLU A 420 -2.14 -10.53 2.14
C GLU A 420 -3.27 -9.66 2.68
N ILE A 421 -2.99 -8.87 3.73
CA ILE A 421 -3.93 -7.93 4.33
C ILE A 421 -3.39 -6.50 4.15
N GLY A 422 -4.21 -5.64 3.57
CA GLY A 422 -4.03 -4.19 3.57
C GLY A 422 -5.04 -3.53 4.49
N ALA A 423 -4.63 -2.51 5.23
CA ALA A 423 -5.55 -1.70 6.03
C ALA A 423 -5.26 -0.21 5.84
N VAL A 424 -6.29 0.62 5.83
CA VAL A 424 -6.18 2.05 5.53
C VAL A 424 -6.98 2.92 6.49
N ILE A 425 -6.60 4.20 6.58
CA ILE A 425 -7.36 5.26 7.27
C ILE A 425 -7.58 6.42 6.30
N GLY A 426 -8.83 6.85 6.20
CA GLY A 426 -9.24 8.07 5.52
C GLY A 426 -9.96 9.03 6.45
N ALA A 427 -9.99 10.32 6.09
CA ALA A 427 -10.74 11.32 6.82
C ALA A 427 -11.35 12.37 5.89
N SER A 428 -12.46 12.97 6.31
CA SER A 428 -13.09 14.11 5.64
C SER A 428 -13.86 15.00 6.63
N PRO A 429 -13.99 16.31 6.36
CA PRO A 429 -14.93 17.14 7.09
C PRO A 429 -16.35 16.60 6.93
N LYS A 430 -17.10 16.44 8.03
CA LYS A 430 -18.43 15.83 8.00
C LYS A 430 -19.39 16.56 7.07
N GLU A 431 -19.28 17.88 6.99
CA GLU A 431 -20.13 18.71 6.12
C GLU A 431 -19.97 18.40 4.63
N ASN A 432 -18.87 17.78 4.20
CA ASN A 432 -18.61 17.45 2.80
C ASN A 432 -19.22 16.11 2.38
N VAL A 433 -19.70 15.32 3.35
CA VAL A 433 -20.27 14.00 3.10
C VAL A 433 -21.79 14.09 3.17
N VAL A 434 -22.42 14.05 2.00
CA VAL A 434 -23.87 13.95 1.88
C VAL A 434 -24.26 12.48 1.94
N ARG A 435 -25.15 12.12 2.87
CA ARG A 435 -25.78 10.80 2.96
C ARG A 435 -27.24 10.95 2.50
N SER A 436 -27.57 10.52 1.30
CA SER A 436 -28.94 10.63 0.76
C SER A 436 -29.36 9.35 0.04
N VAL A 437 -30.67 9.07 0.05
CA VAL A 437 -31.24 7.96 -0.70
C VAL A 437 -31.43 8.41 -2.15
N PRO A 438 -30.95 7.63 -3.15
CA PRO A 438 -31.21 7.91 -4.55
C PRO A 438 -32.71 7.93 -4.88
N GLU A 439 -33.08 8.84 -5.76
CA GLU A 439 -34.46 9.08 -6.20
C GLU A 439 -34.61 8.76 -7.68
N THR A 440 -35.84 8.47 -8.12
CA THR A 440 -36.13 8.23 -9.53
C THR A 440 -35.68 9.41 -10.39
N GLY A 441 -34.94 9.11 -11.45
CA GLY A 441 -34.35 10.10 -12.35
C GLY A 441 -32.92 10.49 -12.01
N ASP A 442 -32.40 10.18 -10.82
CA ASP A 442 -30.99 10.38 -10.51
C ASP A 442 -30.07 9.65 -11.50
N ILE A 443 -28.90 10.24 -11.73
CA ILE A 443 -27.95 9.80 -12.75
C ILE A 443 -26.81 9.04 -12.10
N VAL A 444 -26.45 7.89 -12.67
CA VAL A 444 -25.28 7.12 -12.27
C VAL A 444 -24.15 7.35 -13.28
N ILE A 445 -23.01 7.80 -12.75
CA ILE A 445 -21.79 8.09 -13.50
C ILE A 445 -20.73 7.04 -13.14
N LEU A 446 -20.15 6.42 -14.15
CA LEU A 446 -18.91 5.64 -14.03
C LEU A 446 -17.74 6.62 -14.14
N LEU A 447 -16.97 6.74 -13.06
CA LEU A 447 -15.81 7.61 -12.94
C LEU A 447 -14.53 6.77 -12.92
N GLY A 448 -13.52 7.12 -13.72
CA GLY A 448 -12.18 6.53 -13.64
C GLY A 448 -11.76 5.71 -14.86
N GLY A 449 -11.24 4.50 -14.62
CA GLY A 449 -10.63 3.63 -15.63
C GLY A 449 -11.61 3.05 -16.67
N ALA A 450 -11.09 2.69 -17.84
CA ALA A 450 -11.84 2.00 -18.89
C ALA A 450 -11.95 0.48 -18.62
N THR A 451 -13.00 -0.14 -19.17
CA THR A 451 -13.39 -1.54 -18.91
C THR A 451 -12.69 -2.50 -19.87
N GLY A 452 -12.15 -3.60 -19.33
CA GLY A 452 -11.52 -4.72 -20.05
C GLY A 452 -12.12 -6.07 -19.64
N ARG A 453 -11.57 -7.18 -20.16
CA ARG A 453 -11.92 -8.57 -19.75
C ARG A 453 -11.31 -9.00 -18.40
N ASP A 454 -10.47 -8.14 -17.84
CA ASP A 454 -10.25 -7.83 -16.44
C ASP A 454 -11.18 -8.50 -15.40
N GLY A 455 -10.69 -9.55 -14.74
CA GLY A 455 -11.32 -10.13 -13.55
C GLY A 455 -12.71 -10.72 -13.79
N CYS A 456 -13.10 -10.98 -15.05
CA CYS A 456 -14.37 -11.62 -15.36
C CYS A 456 -14.45 -13.02 -14.70
N GLY A 457 -15.17 -13.11 -13.59
CA GLY A 457 -15.27 -14.32 -12.76
C GLY A 457 -14.34 -14.34 -11.54
N GLY A 458 -13.60 -13.28 -11.23
CA GLY A 458 -12.69 -13.20 -10.07
C GLY A 458 -13.38 -13.47 -8.72
N ALA A 459 -14.57 -12.88 -8.50
CA ALA A 459 -15.42 -13.21 -7.34
C ALA A 459 -15.70 -14.71 -7.21
N THR A 460 -15.93 -15.39 -8.33
CA THR A 460 -16.17 -16.84 -8.38
C THR A 460 -14.89 -17.67 -8.24
N GLY A 461 -13.77 -17.20 -8.80
CA GLY A 461 -12.45 -17.83 -8.75
C GLY A 461 -11.86 -17.83 -7.34
N SER A 462 -12.01 -16.73 -6.60
CA SER A 462 -11.57 -16.61 -5.20
C SER A 462 -12.24 -17.64 -4.26
N SER A 463 -13.44 -18.10 -4.63
CA SER A 463 -14.25 -19.09 -3.90
C SER A 463 -13.89 -20.55 -4.26
N LYS A 464 -13.06 -20.79 -5.29
CA LYS A 464 -12.65 -22.12 -5.77
C LYS A 464 -11.38 -22.61 -5.07
N ALA A 465 -11.24 -23.94 -4.97
CA ALA A 465 -10.04 -24.57 -4.43
C ALA A 465 -8.91 -24.52 -5.48
N HIS A 466 -7.69 -24.24 -5.02
CA HIS A 466 -6.50 -24.34 -5.87
C HIS A 466 -6.19 -25.81 -6.15
N THR A 467 -6.11 -26.15 -7.44
CA THR A 467 -5.66 -27.45 -7.94
C THR A 467 -4.75 -27.24 -9.13
N GLU A 468 -3.92 -28.21 -9.49
CA GLU A 468 -3.01 -28.10 -10.65
C GLU A 468 -3.74 -27.71 -11.95
N LYS A 469 -4.99 -28.16 -12.14
CA LYS A 469 -5.79 -27.90 -13.35
C LYS A 469 -6.42 -26.50 -13.41
N SER A 470 -6.52 -25.77 -12.30
CA SER A 470 -7.18 -24.44 -12.30
C SER A 470 -6.27 -23.32 -12.80
N ILE A 471 -4.95 -23.50 -12.71
CA ILE A 471 -3.95 -22.44 -12.98
C ILE A 471 -3.98 -21.96 -14.44
N GLU A 472 -4.21 -22.86 -15.40
CA GLU A 472 -4.28 -22.53 -16.83
C GLU A 472 -5.51 -21.68 -17.22
N VAL A 473 -6.56 -21.66 -16.39
CA VAL A 473 -7.82 -20.93 -16.65
C VAL A 473 -7.84 -19.56 -15.94
N CYS A 474 -6.98 -19.36 -14.93
CA CYS A 474 -6.98 -18.18 -14.04
C CYS A 474 -6.31 -16.92 -14.61
N GLY A 475 -5.75 -16.94 -15.83
CA GLY A 475 -5.09 -15.79 -16.46
C GLY A 475 -5.95 -14.52 -16.57
N ALA A 476 -7.27 -14.68 -16.66
CA ALA A 476 -8.22 -13.57 -16.72
C ALA A 476 -8.57 -12.98 -15.34
N GLU A 477 -8.20 -13.63 -14.23
CA GLU A 477 -8.68 -13.30 -12.88
C GLU A 477 -7.81 -12.26 -12.14
N VAL A 478 -6.57 -12.02 -12.57
CA VAL A 478 -5.65 -11.10 -11.87
C VAL A 478 -5.23 -9.92 -12.74
N GLN A 479 -5.27 -8.73 -12.16
CA GLN A 479 -5.00 -7.47 -12.82
C GLN A 479 -3.87 -6.67 -12.18
N LYS A 480 -3.24 -5.83 -12.98
CA LYS A 480 -2.38 -4.74 -12.52
C LYS A 480 -3.19 -3.46 -12.46
N GLY A 481 -3.18 -2.80 -11.30
CA GLY A 481 -3.86 -1.53 -11.13
C GLY A 481 -3.08 -0.34 -11.72
N ASN A 482 -3.77 0.78 -11.89
CA ASN A 482 -3.27 2.07 -12.37
C ASN A 482 -3.37 3.16 -11.27
N PRO A 483 -2.43 3.20 -10.30
CA PRO A 483 -2.48 4.11 -9.16
C PRO A 483 -2.62 5.61 -9.51
N PRO A 484 -1.97 6.13 -10.58
CA PRO A 484 -2.17 7.51 -11.02
C PRO A 484 -3.63 7.87 -11.34
N THR A 485 -4.43 6.93 -11.84
CA THR A 485 -5.86 7.17 -12.09
C THR A 485 -6.63 7.28 -10.78
N GLU A 486 -6.40 6.38 -9.83
CA GLU A 486 -7.07 6.42 -8.52
C GLU A 486 -6.67 7.66 -7.71
N ARG A 487 -5.42 8.13 -7.83
CA ARG A 487 -4.96 9.40 -7.24
C ARG A 487 -5.81 10.58 -7.69
N LYS A 488 -6.14 10.67 -8.98
CA LYS A 488 -6.97 11.75 -9.51
C LYS A 488 -8.37 11.71 -8.90
N ILE A 489 -8.93 10.52 -8.68
CA ILE A 489 -10.25 10.35 -8.03
C ILE A 489 -10.19 10.86 -6.59
N GLN A 490 -9.15 10.52 -5.83
CA GLN A 490 -8.95 11.06 -4.48
C GLN A 490 -8.85 12.60 -4.45
N ARG A 491 -8.19 13.21 -5.44
CA ARG A 491 -8.12 14.68 -5.55
C ARG A 491 -9.49 15.28 -5.87
N LEU A 492 -10.24 14.67 -6.78
CA LEU A 492 -11.61 15.10 -7.11
C LEU A 492 -12.53 15.06 -5.88
N PHE A 493 -12.52 13.96 -5.12
CA PHE A 493 -13.37 13.78 -3.93
C PHE A 493 -12.89 14.56 -2.71
N ARG A 494 -11.69 15.14 -2.75
CA ARG A 494 -11.24 16.08 -1.73
C ARG A 494 -11.82 17.48 -1.93
N ASN A 495 -12.36 17.78 -3.11
CA ASN A 495 -13.01 19.06 -3.40
C ASN A 495 -14.43 19.09 -2.81
N ALA A 496 -14.64 19.91 -1.77
CA ALA A 496 -15.92 20.05 -1.10
C ALA A 496 -17.10 20.35 -2.03
N ALA A 497 -16.91 21.13 -3.10
CA ALA A 497 -17.98 21.43 -4.04
C ALA A 497 -18.43 20.19 -4.82
N VAL A 498 -17.49 19.30 -5.16
CA VAL A 498 -17.78 18.05 -5.87
C VAL A 498 -18.36 17.02 -4.92
N SER A 499 -17.76 16.82 -3.74
CA SER A 499 -18.20 15.82 -2.77
C SER A 499 -19.65 16.05 -2.30
N LYS A 500 -20.07 17.33 -2.19
CA LYS A 500 -21.45 17.71 -1.84
C LYS A 500 -22.46 17.42 -2.97
N MET A 501 -22.04 17.20 -4.21
CA MET A 501 -22.92 16.77 -5.31
C MET A 501 -23.23 15.27 -5.26
N ILE A 502 -22.43 14.48 -4.54
CA ILE A 502 -22.53 13.02 -4.51
C ILE A 502 -23.60 12.61 -3.49
N LYS A 503 -24.74 12.09 -3.97
CA LYS A 503 -25.81 11.57 -3.10
C LYS A 503 -25.43 10.22 -2.49
N ARG A 504 -24.79 9.36 -3.30
CA ARG A 504 -24.35 8.01 -2.95
C ARG A 504 -23.19 7.60 -3.86
N CYS A 505 -22.27 6.79 -3.34
CA CYS A 505 -21.15 6.28 -4.12
C CYS A 505 -20.80 4.85 -3.70
N ASN A 506 -20.33 4.05 -4.65
CA ASN A 506 -19.83 2.71 -4.41
C ASN A 506 -18.53 2.50 -5.20
N ASP A 507 -17.64 1.64 -4.72
CA ASP A 507 -16.45 1.25 -5.46
C ASP A 507 -16.76 0.15 -6.47
N PHE A 508 -15.94 0.05 -7.52
CA PHE A 508 -15.92 -1.14 -8.36
C PHE A 508 -14.90 -2.14 -7.81
N GLY A 509 -15.42 -3.17 -7.15
CA GLY A 509 -14.69 -4.35 -6.69
C GLY A 509 -15.18 -5.61 -7.40
N ALA A 510 -15.53 -6.63 -6.61
CA ALA A 510 -16.06 -7.90 -7.10
C ALA A 510 -17.40 -7.74 -7.83
N GLY A 511 -17.53 -8.36 -9.00
CA GLY A 511 -18.75 -8.34 -9.80
C GLY A 511 -19.00 -7.09 -10.66
N GLY A 512 -18.10 -6.11 -10.65
CA GLY A 512 -18.10 -5.06 -11.65
C GLY A 512 -19.36 -4.19 -11.70
N VAL A 513 -19.82 -3.87 -12.92
CA VAL A 513 -20.99 -3.02 -13.18
C VAL A 513 -22.25 -3.56 -12.48
N CYS A 514 -22.47 -4.88 -12.52
CA CYS A 514 -23.71 -5.44 -11.99
C CYS A 514 -23.84 -5.25 -10.48
N VAL A 515 -22.77 -5.44 -9.71
CA VAL A 515 -22.77 -5.28 -8.25
C VAL A 515 -22.63 -3.81 -7.87
N ALA A 516 -21.58 -3.14 -8.35
CA ALA A 516 -21.24 -1.78 -7.94
C ALA A 516 -22.37 -0.78 -8.22
N ILE A 517 -22.97 -0.87 -9.42
CA ILE A 517 -24.12 -0.02 -9.77
C ILE A 517 -25.41 -0.60 -9.17
N GLY A 518 -25.60 -1.92 -9.22
CA GLY A 518 -26.83 -2.59 -8.77
C GLY A 518 -27.15 -2.45 -7.27
N GLU A 519 -26.15 -2.13 -6.44
CA GLU A 519 -26.31 -1.86 -5.01
C GLU A 519 -26.68 -0.41 -4.69
N LEU A 520 -26.53 0.52 -5.65
CA LEU A 520 -26.80 1.94 -5.40
C LEU A 520 -28.27 2.22 -5.17
N ALA A 521 -29.16 1.55 -5.92
CA ALA A 521 -30.59 1.76 -5.86
C ALA A 521 -31.40 0.49 -6.19
N PRO A 522 -32.63 0.34 -5.67
CA PRO A 522 -33.46 -0.84 -5.93
C PRO A 522 -33.93 -1.01 -7.38
N GLY A 523 -34.00 0.08 -8.16
CA GLY A 523 -34.42 0.05 -9.55
C GLY A 523 -33.45 0.84 -10.42
N LEU A 524 -32.91 0.22 -11.47
CA LEU A 524 -31.83 0.77 -12.28
C LEU A 524 -31.99 0.40 -13.74
N GLU A 525 -31.74 1.37 -14.61
CA GLU A 525 -31.69 1.22 -16.06
C GLU A 525 -30.27 1.48 -16.55
N ILE A 526 -29.52 0.43 -16.89
CA ILE A 526 -28.08 0.50 -17.21
C ILE A 526 -27.88 0.33 -18.73
N GLN A 527 -27.07 1.22 -19.32
CA GLN A 527 -26.69 1.19 -20.72
C GLN A 527 -25.25 0.69 -20.87
N LEU A 528 -25.09 -0.59 -21.22
CA LEU A 528 -23.76 -1.21 -21.36
C LEU A 528 -22.97 -0.65 -22.55
N ASP A 529 -23.65 -0.16 -23.58
CA ASP A 529 -23.00 0.51 -24.72
C ASP A 529 -22.31 1.82 -24.31
N ALA A 530 -22.73 2.45 -23.21
CA ALA A 530 -22.13 3.67 -22.70
C ALA A 530 -20.90 3.41 -21.81
N VAL A 531 -20.62 2.17 -21.43
CA VAL A 531 -19.47 1.85 -20.57
C VAL A 531 -18.16 2.04 -21.36
N PRO A 532 -17.20 2.85 -20.88
CA PRO A 532 -15.91 3.03 -21.55
C PRO A 532 -15.14 1.71 -21.65
N LYS A 533 -14.54 1.43 -22.81
CA LYS A 533 -13.85 0.15 -23.10
C LYS A 533 -12.38 0.38 -23.41
N LYS A 534 -11.53 -0.58 -23.06
CA LYS A 534 -10.12 -0.62 -23.47
C LYS A 534 -9.95 -1.06 -24.94
N TYR A 535 -10.87 -1.90 -25.43
CA TYR A 535 -10.92 -2.43 -26.80
C TYR A 535 -12.36 -2.90 -27.15
N ASP A 536 -12.69 -2.99 -28.44
CA ASP A 536 -14.06 -3.24 -28.93
C ASP A 536 -14.56 -4.70 -28.84
N GLY A 537 -13.72 -5.62 -28.35
CA GLY A 537 -13.98 -7.06 -28.30
C GLY A 537 -14.76 -7.60 -27.09
N LEU A 538 -15.33 -6.73 -26.25
CA LEU A 538 -16.07 -7.13 -25.05
C LEU A 538 -17.55 -7.35 -25.33
N ASP A 539 -18.07 -8.53 -24.96
CA ASP A 539 -19.49 -8.83 -25.06
C ASP A 539 -20.34 -8.21 -23.92
N GLY A 540 -21.67 -8.25 -24.05
CA GLY A 540 -22.57 -7.70 -23.04
C GLY A 540 -22.47 -8.36 -21.66
N THR A 541 -22.05 -9.63 -21.58
CA THR A 541 -21.80 -10.31 -20.29
C THR A 541 -20.52 -9.79 -19.66
N GLU A 542 -19.45 -9.69 -20.43
CA GLU A 542 -18.14 -9.22 -19.97
C GLU A 542 -18.22 -7.78 -19.46
N LEU A 543 -18.95 -6.90 -20.17
CA LEU A 543 -19.20 -5.53 -19.70
C LEU A 543 -19.98 -5.48 -18.39
N ALA A 544 -20.92 -6.41 -18.17
CA ALA A 544 -21.75 -6.44 -16.97
C ALA A 544 -20.97 -6.90 -15.71
N ILE A 545 -20.01 -7.83 -15.87
CA ILE A 545 -19.32 -8.48 -14.73
C ILE A 545 -17.84 -8.12 -14.60
N SER A 546 -17.28 -7.31 -15.50
CA SER A 546 -15.86 -6.94 -15.49
C SER A 546 -15.44 -6.21 -14.21
N GLU A 547 -14.37 -6.70 -13.59
CA GLU A 547 -13.79 -6.20 -12.34
C GLU A 547 -12.61 -5.25 -12.58
N SER A 548 -12.55 -4.58 -13.74
CA SER A 548 -11.55 -3.53 -14.03
C SER A 548 -11.36 -2.57 -12.84
N GLN A 549 -10.11 -2.29 -12.51
CA GLN A 549 -9.72 -1.47 -11.37
C GLN A 549 -9.88 0.04 -11.60
N GLU A 550 -9.70 0.82 -10.53
CA GLU A 550 -9.73 2.30 -10.51
C GLU A 550 -11.00 2.94 -11.04
N ARG A 551 -12.15 2.36 -10.68
CA ARG A 551 -13.48 2.89 -11.03
C ARG A 551 -14.33 3.14 -9.78
N MET A 552 -15.17 4.18 -9.84
CA MET A 552 -16.18 4.50 -8.84
C MET A 552 -17.54 4.68 -9.51
N ALA A 553 -18.61 4.20 -8.87
CA ALA A 553 -19.98 4.44 -9.28
C ALA A 553 -20.55 5.59 -8.45
N VAL A 554 -20.95 6.69 -9.10
CA VAL A 554 -21.35 7.93 -8.43
C VAL A 554 -22.79 8.28 -8.79
N VAL A 555 -23.65 8.43 -7.79
CA VAL A 555 -25.02 8.91 -7.96
C VAL A 555 -25.06 10.41 -7.70
N VAL A 556 -25.56 11.16 -8.68
CA VAL A 556 -25.79 12.61 -8.59
C VAL A 556 -27.20 12.95 -9.05
N ALA A 557 -27.69 14.10 -8.59
CA ALA A 557 -28.95 14.63 -9.12
C ALA A 557 -28.78 15.06 -10.59
N PRO A 558 -29.85 15.03 -11.42
CA PRO A 558 -29.75 15.33 -12.86
C PRO A 558 -29.13 16.70 -13.17
N GLN A 559 -29.44 17.72 -12.38
CA GLN A 559 -28.91 19.07 -12.55
C GLN A 559 -27.40 19.18 -12.26
N ASP A 560 -26.83 18.25 -11.49
CA ASP A 560 -25.43 18.28 -11.07
C ASP A 560 -24.53 17.43 -11.99
N ALA A 561 -25.10 16.59 -12.85
CA ALA A 561 -24.36 15.64 -13.70
C ALA A 561 -23.31 16.31 -14.60
N ASP A 562 -23.66 17.40 -15.28
CA ASP A 562 -22.71 18.09 -16.16
C ASP A 562 -21.62 18.84 -15.38
N ALA A 563 -21.97 19.41 -14.23
CA ALA A 563 -21.00 20.07 -13.34
C ALA A 563 -19.98 19.07 -12.79
N PHE A 564 -20.45 17.89 -12.37
CA PHE A 564 -19.60 16.79 -11.92
C PHE A 564 -18.64 16.31 -13.01
N ARG A 565 -19.16 16.06 -14.23
CA ARG A 565 -18.34 15.64 -15.39
C ARG A 565 -17.30 16.69 -15.77
N ALA A 566 -17.66 17.97 -15.74
CA ALA A 566 -16.72 19.06 -15.99
C ALA A 566 -15.62 19.14 -14.91
N ALA A 567 -15.95 18.88 -13.64
CA ALA A 567 -14.96 18.81 -12.57
C ALA A 567 -14.02 17.60 -12.75
N ALA A 568 -14.55 16.43 -13.14
CA ALA A 568 -13.73 15.26 -13.45
C ALA A 568 -12.79 15.51 -14.65
N ALA A 569 -13.26 16.18 -15.70
CA ALA A 569 -12.42 16.55 -16.85
C ALA A 569 -11.25 17.47 -16.45
N LYS A 570 -11.48 18.44 -15.54
CA LYS A 570 -10.41 19.29 -14.98
C LYS A 570 -9.36 18.49 -14.21
N GLU A 571 -9.75 17.37 -13.61
CA GLU A 571 -8.85 16.43 -12.93
C GLU A 571 -8.22 15.38 -13.87
N ASN A 572 -8.36 15.56 -15.18
CA ASN A 572 -7.82 14.65 -16.20
C ASN A 572 -8.38 13.21 -16.04
N LEU A 573 -9.66 13.11 -15.66
CA LEU A 573 -10.43 11.87 -15.47
C LEU A 573 -11.55 11.72 -16.49
N ASP A 574 -11.92 10.48 -16.78
CA ASP A 574 -13.13 10.15 -17.53
C ASP A 574 -14.34 9.96 -16.60
N ALA A 575 -15.50 10.45 -17.05
CA ALA A 575 -16.74 10.43 -16.30
C ALA A 575 -17.93 10.27 -17.26
N GLN A 576 -18.46 9.06 -17.31
CA GLN A 576 -19.45 8.65 -18.30
C GLN A 576 -20.78 8.30 -17.63
N VAL A 577 -21.88 8.86 -18.14
CA VAL A 577 -23.23 8.49 -17.68
C VAL A 577 -23.54 7.11 -18.23
N VAL A 578 -23.85 6.18 -17.33
CA VAL A 578 -24.07 4.77 -17.66
C VAL A 578 -25.42 4.23 -17.18
N ALA A 579 -26.06 4.86 -16.20
CA ALA A 579 -27.37 4.41 -15.75
C ALA A 579 -28.26 5.54 -15.19
N THR A 580 -29.53 5.22 -15.04
CA THR A 580 -30.54 6.09 -14.39
C THR A 580 -31.30 5.30 -13.34
N VAL A 581 -31.57 5.93 -12.20
CA VAL A 581 -32.36 5.35 -11.11
C VAL A 581 -33.85 5.33 -11.48
N THR A 582 -34.52 4.20 -11.25
CA THR A 582 -35.94 3.99 -11.55
C THR A 582 -36.71 3.49 -10.31
N ASP A 583 -38.03 3.64 -10.31
CA ASP A 583 -38.95 3.13 -9.28
C ASP A 583 -39.48 1.71 -9.57
N THR A 584 -38.97 1.04 -10.61
CA THR A 584 -39.48 -0.25 -11.08
C THR A 584 -39.17 -1.42 -10.14
N GLY A 585 -38.19 -1.26 -9.24
CA GLY A 585 -37.70 -2.33 -8.37
C GLY A 585 -36.95 -3.44 -9.13
N ARG A 586 -36.39 -3.13 -10.31
CA ARG A 586 -35.71 -4.10 -11.19
C ARG A 586 -34.34 -3.58 -11.61
N LEU A 587 -33.39 -4.51 -11.75
CA LEU A 587 -32.10 -4.28 -12.36
C LEU A 587 -32.20 -4.64 -13.85
N ARG A 588 -32.10 -3.64 -14.72
CA ARG A 588 -32.13 -3.81 -16.17
C ARG A 588 -30.85 -3.34 -16.82
N MET A 589 -30.36 -4.13 -17.78
CA MET A 589 -29.17 -3.80 -18.57
C MET A 589 -29.47 -3.99 -20.05
N HIS A 590 -29.17 -2.97 -20.85
CA HIS A 590 -29.30 -3.00 -22.30
C HIS A 590 -27.94 -3.00 -22.97
N TRP A 591 -27.83 -3.79 -24.04
CA TRP A 591 -26.66 -3.84 -24.90
C TRP A 591 -27.09 -4.03 -26.35
N ARG A 592 -26.64 -3.15 -27.24
CA ARG A 592 -26.96 -3.14 -28.68
C ARG A 592 -28.47 -3.21 -28.98
N GLY A 593 -29.27 -2.61 -28.09
CA GLY A 593 -30.73 -2.59 -28.19
C GLY A 593 -31.45 -3.85 -27.65
N ASP A 594 -30.74 -4.87 -27.17
CA ASP A 594 -31.34 -6.02 -26.47
C ASP A 594 -31.26 -5.84 -24.94
N THR A 595 -32.30 -6.28 -24.23
CA THR A 595 -32.29 -6.35 -22.76
C THR A 595 -31.66 -7.66 -22.33
N VAL A 596 -30.37 -7.61 -21.99
CA VAL A 596 -29.57 -8.78 -21.64
C VAL A 596 -29.73 -9.18 -20.18
N VAL A 597 -30.14 -8.25 -19.30
CA VAL A 597 -30.50 -8.53 -17.90
C VAL A 597 -31.82 -7.84 -17.57
N ASP A 598 -32.78 -8.58 -17.02
CA ASP A 598 -34.00 -8.03 -16.43
C ASP A 598 -34.41 -8.87 -15.20
N VAL A 599 -33.88 -8.51 -14.03
CA VAL A 599 -34.09 -9.28 -12.79
C VAL A 599 -34.71 -8.41 -11.69
N SER A 600 -35.67 -8.96 -10.95
CA SER A 600 -36.26 -8.28 -9.79
C SER A 600 -35.25 -8.12 -8.65
N ARG A 601 -35.18 -6.93 -8.06
CA ARG A 601 -34.32 -6.70 -6.88
C ARG A 601 -34.73 -7.59 -5.71
N ALA A 602 -36.04 -7.76 -5.51
CA ALA A 602 -36.58 -8.63 -4.46
C ALA A 602 -36.14 -10.10 -4.62
N PHE A 603 -35.90 -10.56 -5.86
CA PHE A 603 -35.36 -11.90 -6.10
C PHE A 603 -33.86 -11.98 -5.81
N LEU A 604 -33.07 -10.99 -6.25
CA LEU A 604 -31.64 -10.93 -5.90
C LEU A 604 -31.43 -10.93 -4.38
N ASP A 605 -32.25 -10.18 -3.65
CA ASP A 605 -32.23 -10.07 -2.18
C ASP A 605 -32.64 -11.35 -1.43
N THR A 606 -33.21 -12.35 -2.12
CA THR A 606 -33.47 -13.67 -1.50
C THR A 606 -32.18 -14.36 -1.07
N ASN A 607 -31.05 -14.00 -1.70
CA ASN A 607 -29.74 -14.60 -1.43
C ASN A 607 -29.81 -16.13 -1.51
N GLY A 608 -30.37 -16.70 -2.58
CA GLY A 608 -30.36 -18.14 -2.85
C GLY A 608 -30.90 -19.05 -1.72
N VAL A 609 -30.47 -20.31 -1.74
CA VAL A 609 -30.90 -21.35 -0.79
C VAL A 609 -30.06 -21.29 0.49
N SER A 610 -30.70 -21.46 1.66
CA SER A 610 -30.04 -21.49 2.97
C SER A 610 -29.26 -22.78 3.20
N GLN A 611 -28.00 -22.66 3.60
CA GLN A 611 -27.11 -23.78 3.94
C GLN A 611 -27.16 -24.09 5.45
N ASN A 612 -26.76 -25.31 5.83
CA ASN A 612 -26.69 -25.74 7.23
C ASN A 612 -25.37 -26.46 7.55
N ALA A 613 -24.85 -26.24 8.76
CA ALA A 613 -23.65 -26.90 9.27
C ALA A 613 -23.77 -27.19 10.78
N ASP A 614 -22.95 -28.13 11.27
CA ASP A 614 -22.77 -28.39 12.70
C ASP A 614 -21.36 -27.94 13.13
N VAL A 615 -21.21 -27.52 14.38
CA VAL A 615 -19.94 -27.03 14.93
C VAL A 615 -19.48 -27.92 16.09
N LEU A 616 -18.21 -28.34 16.05
CA LEU A 616 -17.52 -28.98 17.17
C LEU A 616 -16.22 -28.23 17.47
N ILE A 617 -16.14 -27.59 18.62
CA ILE A 617 -14.97 -26.83 19.08
C ILE A 617 -14.04 -27.75 19.88
N HIS A 618 -12.78 -27.83 19.47
CA HIS A 618 -11.72 -28.54 20.21
C HIS A 618 -11.34 -27.77 21.48
N THR A 619 -11.27 -28.49 22.61
CA THR A 619 -10.88 -27.89 23.90
C THR A 619 -9.36 -27.86 24.03
N PRO A 620 -8.74 -26.68 24.24
CA PRO A 620 -7.28 -26.58 24.35
C PRO A 620 -6.74 -27.26 25.62
N ASP A 621 -5.53 -27.82 25.54
CA ASP A 621 -4.81 -28.37 26.69
C ASP A 621 -3.94 -27.28 27.36
N PRO A 622 -4.23 -26.85 28.59
CA PRO A 622 -3.43 -25.86 29.31
C PRO A 622 -1.94 -26.17 29.40
N ALA A 623 -1.55 -27.46 29.34
CA ALA A 623 -0.13 -27.85 29.36
C ALA A 623 0.63 -27.42 28.10
N GLN A 624 -0.08 -27.08 27.03
CA GLN A 624 0.46 -26.60 25.76
C GLN A 624 0.29 -25.09 25.57
N ASN A 625 0.00 -24.33 26.64
CA ASN A 625 -0.21 -22.88 26.57
C ASN A 625 0.96 -22.17 25.88
N TYR A 626 0.70 -21.64 24.70
CA TYR A 626 1.71 -21.00 23.87
C TYR A 626 2.25 -19.70 24.48
N LEU A 627 1.45 -18.98 25.28
CA LEU A 627 1.85 -17.70 25.92
C LEU A 627 3.08 -17.85 26.81
N ALA A 628 3.22 -19.02 27.44
CA ALA A 628 4.33 -19.36 28.34
C ALA A 628 5.32 -20.36 27.71
N LYS A 629 5.12 -20.75 26.43
CA LYS A 629 5.96 -21.76 25.77
C LYS A 629 7.28 -21.14 25.33
N ILE A 630 8.38 -21.72 25.80
CA ILE A 630 9.71 -21.42 25.29
C ILE A 630 9.86 -22.11 23.93
N PRO A 631 10.29 -21.40 22.87
CA PRO A 631 10.62 -22.03 21.60
C PRO A 631 11.64 -23.14 21.79
N GLU A 632 11.37 -24.34 21.25
CA GLU A 632 12.17 -25.56 21.52
C GLU A 632 13.66 -25.36 21.19
N GLU A 633 13.93 -24.62 20.12
CA GLU A 633 15.27 -24.31 19.66
C GLU A 633 16.07 -23.38 20.59
N LEU A 634 15.43 -22.80 21.61
CA LEU A 634 16.00 -21.94 22.64
C LEU A 634 16.06 -22.61 24.03
N CYS A 635 15.71 -23.89 24.15
CA CYS A 635 15.75 -24.61 25.42
C CYS A 635 17.17 -25.01 25.84
N ASP A 636 18.05 -25.27 24.86
CA ASP A 636 19.41 -25.78 25.08
C ASP A 636 20.49 -24.68 25.04
N GLY A 637 21.74 -25.04 25.34
CA GLY A 637 22.91 -24.14 25.27
C GLY A 637 23.01 -23.13 26.42
N THR A 638 23.82 -22.08 26.23
CA THR A 638 23.91 -20.94 27.15
C THR A 638 22.79 -19.92 26.89
N LEU A 639 22.49 -19.06 27.88
CA LEU A 639 21.55 -17.95 27.67
C LEU A 639 22.02 -16.99 26.57
N SER A 640 23.33 -16.75 26.45
CA SER A 640 23.89 -15.89 25.41
C SER A 640 23.68 -16.44 24.00
N GLU A 641 23.89 -17.74 23.80
CA GLU A 641 23.63 -18.41 22.51
C GLU A 641 22.14 -18.38 22.16
N ALA A 642 21.28 -18.67 23.14
CA ALA A 642 19.84 -18.60 22.95
C ALA A 642 19.36 -17.16 22.64
N PHE A 643 19.97 -16.14 23.25
CA PHE A 643 19.65 -14.75 22.97
C PHE A 643 19.94 -14.39 21.50
N SER A 644 21.15 -14.69 21.02
CA SER A 644 21.53 -14.45 19.63
C SER A 644 20.67 -15.26 18.66
N LYS A 645 20.43 -16.54 18.95
CA LYS A 645 19.58 -17.40 18.12
C LYS A 645 18.14 -16.89 18.05
N ASN A 646 17.61 -16.39 19.17
CA ASN A 646 16.27 -15.82 19.21
C ASN A 646 16.13 -14.64 18.24
N LEU A 647 17.13 -13.78 18.13
CA LEU A 647 17.12 -12.65 17.19
C LEU A 647 17.15 -13.06 15.71
N SER A 648 17.71 -14.24 15.39
CA SER A 648 17.75 -14.77 14.02
C SER A 648 16.54 -15.65 13.64
N ARG A 649 15.57 -15.83 14.54
CA ARG A 649 14.32 -16.54 14.22
C ARG A 649 13.48 -15.70 13.26
N LEU A 650 12.81 -16.34 12.29
CA LEU A 650 11.95 -15.64 11.34
C LEU A 650 10.87 -14.80 12.02
N SER A 651 10.28 -15.29 13.12
CA SER A 651 9.27 -14.54 13.89
C SER A 651 9.82 -13.32 14.64
N VAL A 652 11.14 -13.10 14.65
CA VAL A 652 11.82 -12.09 15.48
C VAL A 652 12.73 -11.16 14.67
N CYS A 653 13.38 -11.68 13.63
CA CYS A 653 14.40 -11.00 12.82
C CYS A 653 13.92 -9.68 12.20
N SER A 654 14.87 -8.88 11.74
CA SER A 654 14.56 -7.55 11.17
C SER A 654 13.79 -7.68 9.87
N GLN A 655 12.81 -6.80 9.72
CA GLN A 655 12.07 -6.60 8.48
C GLN A 655 12.28 -5.18 7.92
N LYS A 656 13.35 -4.49 8.34
CA LYS A 656 13.67 -3.13 7.89
C LYS A 656 13.79 -3.03 6.37
N GLY A 657 14.49 -3.96 5.72
CA GLY A 657 14.62 -3.99 4.27
C GLY A 657 13.29 -4.15 3.52
N LEU A 658 12.31 -4.82 4.12
CA LEU A 658 10.94 -4.91 3.59
C LEU A 658 10.21 -3.58 3.80
N SER A 659 10.19 -3.06 5.03
CA SER A 659 9.42 -1.87 5.39
C SER A 659 9.90 -0.59 4.71
N GLU A 660 11.21 -0.42 4.47
CA GLU A 660 11.75 0.78 3.81
C GLU A 660 11.37 0.90 2.32
N ARG A 661 10.71 -0.11 1.74
CA ARG A 661 10.17 -0.03 0.36
C ARG A 661 8.95 0.88 0.26
N PHE A 662 8.30 1.17 1.39
CA PHE A 662 7.03 1.87 1.46
C PHE A 662 7.23 3.29 1.99
N ASP A 663 6.71 4.30 1.29
CA ASP A 663 6.75 5.69 1.74
C ASP A 663 6.02 5.83 3.08
N ALA A 664 6.69 6.36 4.10
CA ALA A 664 6.11 6.54 5.43
C ALA A 664 6.01 8.03 5.82
N SER A 665 6.26 8.97 4.92
CA SER A 665 6.39 10.41 5.22
C SER A 665 5.53 11.33 4.36
N ILE A 666 5.03 10.85 3.22
CA ILE A 666 4.16 11.62 2.33
C ILE A 666 2.89 12.12 3.04
N GLY A 667 2.42 13.32 2.69
CA GLY A 667 1.29 13.98 3.34
C GLY A 667 1.68 14.85 4.54
N ALA A 668 2.98 14.90 4.91
CA ALA A 668 3.53 15.69 6.01
C ALA A 668 2.73 15.54 7.32
N ALA A 669 2.36 14.30 7.65
CA ALA A 669 1.46 13.99 8.75
C ALA A 669 1.99 12.92 9.72
N THR A 670 2.97 12.12 9.33
CA THR A 670 3.51 11.02 10.16
C THR A 670 4.18 11.54 11.42
N VAL A 671 3.67 11.08 12.57
CA VAL A 671 4.17 11.47 13.90
C VAL A 671 5.36 10.60 14.31
N ASN A 672 5.21 9.28 14.19
CA ASN A 672 6.29 8.32 14.42
C ASN A 672 6.66 7.62 13.10
N MET A 673 7.93 7.73 12.70
CA MET A 673 8.47 6.92 11.59
C MET A 673 8.46 5.42 11.96
N PRO A 674 8.40 4.48 11.00
CA PRO A 674 8.30 3.06 11.31
C PRO A 674 9.46 2.51 12.14
N PHE A 675 10.63 3.16 12.09
CA PHE A 675 11.78 2.85 12.92
C PHE A 675 12.33 4.10 13.62
N SER A 676 12.62 3.96 14.92
CA SER A 676 13.03 5.03 15.80
C SER A 676 14.49 5.00 16.23
N GLY A 677 14.89 6.11 16.83
CA GLY A 677 16.23 6.41 17.30
C GLY A 677 17.14 6.96 16.21
N LYS A 678 18.31 7.44 16.65
CA LYS A 678 19.35 8.03 15.79
C LYS A 678 19.76 7.14 14.60
N TYR A 679 19.70 5.83 14.80
CA TYR A 679 20.09 4.81 13.82
C TYR A 679 18.88 4.13 13.14
N GLN A 680 17.65 4.46 13.55
CA GLN A 680 16.41 3.92 12.95
C GLN A 680 16.39 2.38 12.90
N LEU A 681 16.70 1.76 14.03
CA LEU A 681 16.77 0.30 14.20
C LEU A 681 15.75 -0.26 15.20
N THR A 682 14.99 0.60 15.90
CA THR A 682 13.93 0.16 16.80
C THR A 682 12.58 0.24 16.08
N PRO A 683 11.88 -0.87 15.80
CA PRO A 683 10.55 -0.83 15.18
C PRO A 683 9.50 -0.21 16.10
N GLU A 684 8.58 0.60 15.56
CA GLU A 684 7.45 1.17 16.31
C GLU A 684 6.27 0.19 16.47
N GLU A 685 5.49 0.37 17.53
CA GLU A 685 4.38 -0.54 17.87
C GLU A 685 3.06 -0.24 17.12
N ALA A 686 2.84 1.01 16.71
CA ALA A 686 1.64 1.44 15.99
C ALA A 686 1.98 2.56 15.01
N MET A 687 1.21 2.68 13.93
CA MET A 687 1.31 3.84 13.05
C MET A 687 0.51 5.02 13.64
N VAL A 688 1.07 6.23 13.58
CA VAL A 688 0.43 7.44 14.08
C VAL A 688 0.64 8.60 13.11
N ALA A 689 -0.45 9.25 12.68
CA ALA A 689 -0.38 10.45 11.85
C ALA A 689 -1.49 11.46 12.18
N LYS A 690 -1.17 12.73 11.94
CA LYS A 690 -2.12 13.85 12.02
C LYS A 690 -3.20 13.72 10.93
N LEU A 691 -4.38 14.29 11.18
CA LEU A 691 -5.42 14.36 10.15
C LEU A 691 -4.99 15.24 8.96
N PRO A 692 -5.39 14.89 7.73
CA PRO A 692 -4.94 15.55 6.50
C PRO A 692 -5.71 16.86 6.24
N VAL A 693 -5.50 17.88 7.08
CA VAL A 693 -6.08 19.22 6.89
C VAL A 693 -5.44 19.92 5.67
N LEU A 694 -6.26 20.58 4.85
CA LEU A 694 -5.76 21.36 3.69
C LEU A 694 -5.17 22.71 4.13
N GLU A 695 -5.81 23.34 5.12
CA GLU A 695 -5.43 24.63 5.68
C GLU A 695 -5.35 24.55 7.21
N GLY A 696 -4.50 25.39 7.79
CA GLY A 696 -4.25 25.43 9.23
C GLY A 696 -3.40 24.30 9.79
N GLU A 697 -3.31 24.25 11.11
CA GLU A 697 -2.62 23.20 11.86
C GLU A 697 -3.58 22.52 12.85
N THR A 698 -3.47 21.19 12.94
CA THR A 698 -4.12 20.40 13.99
C THR A 698 -3.09 19.70 14.85
N ASP A 699 -3.47 19.30 16.07
CA ASP A 699 -2.71 18.34 16.90
C ASP A 699 -3.45 16.99 16.95
N ASP A 700 -4.66 16.90 16.40
CA ASP A 700 -5.45 15.68 16.32
C ASP A 700 -4.79 14.68 15.36
N ALA A 701 -4.65 13.45 15.83
CA ALA A 701 -4.02 12.36 15.12
C ALA A 701 -4.81 11.05 15.29
N THR A 702 -4.63 10.13 14.36
CA THR A 702 -5.10 8.75 14.46
C THR A 702 -3.95 7.83 14.82
N ALA A 703 -4.19 6.87 15.69
CA ALA A 703 -3.29 5.76 15.96
C ALA A 703 -3.96 4.44 15.56
N MET A 704 -3.22 3.59 14.84
CA MET A 704 -3.69 2.26 14.45
C MET A 704 -2.61 1.22 14.65
N SER A 705 -3.03 0.08 15.20
CA SER A 705 -2.19 -1.08 15.48
C SER A 705 -2.90 -2.37 15.03
N TYR A 706 -2.16 -3.47 15.04
CA TYR A 706 -2.72 -4.81 14.87
C TYR A 706 -2.22 -5.77 15.95
N GLY A 707 -2.94 -6.87 16.19
CA GLY A 707 -2.52 -7.97 17.05
C GLY A 707 -2.87 -9.31 16.42
N TYR A 708 -1.92 -10.24 16.46
CA TYR A 708 -2.05 -11.63 16.02
C TYR A 708 -0.70 -12.36 16.17
N ILE A 709 -0.73 -13.52 16.84
CA ILE A 709 0.42 -14.43 16.95
C ILE A 709 -0.03 -15.83 16.50
N PRO A 710 0.48 -16.37 15.38
CA PRO A 710 0.05 -17.67 14.85
C PRO A 710 0.13 -18.83 15.86
N GLY A 711 1.17 -18.82 16.71
CA GLY A 711 1.35 -19.85 17.73
C GLY A 711 0.22 -19.90 18.78
N ILE A 712 -0.32 -18.74 19.18
CA ILE A 712 -1.43 -18.67 20.15
C ILE A 712 -2.72 -19.15 19.49
N SER A 713 -3.01 -18.73 18.26
CA SER A 713 -4.21 -19.16 17.55
C SER A 713 -4.21 -20.65 17.19
N LYS A 714 -3.04 -21.25 16.93
CA LYS A 714 -2.90 -22.70 16.77
C LYS A 714 -3.09 -23.46 18.08
N PHE A 715 -2.64 -22.91 19.21
CA PHE A 715 -2.92 -23.46 20.54
C PHE A 715 -4.42 -23.44 20.85
N SER A 716 -5.06 -22.29 20.63
CA SER A 716 -6.49 -22.11 20.81
C SER A 716 -6.98 -20.92 19.99
N PRO A 717 -7.82 -21.11 18.96
CA PRO A 717 -8.39 -20.00 18.20
C PRO A 717 -9.16 -19.00 19.10
N PHE A 718 -9.82 -19.50 20.15
CA PHE A 718 -10.51 -18.70 21.16
C PHE A 718 -9.55 -17.76 21.91
N HIS A 719 -8.48 -18.29 22.51
CA HIS A 719 -7.50 -17.46 23.20
C HIS A 719 -6.70 -16.58 22.22
N GLY A 720 -6.40 -17.11 21.03
CA GLY A 720 -5.71 -16.38 19.96
C GLY A 720 -6.44 -15.10 19.59
N ALA A 721 -7.76 -15.16 19.40
CA ALA A 721 -8.58 -13.99 19.12
C ALA A 721 -8.65 -13.01 20.32
N ALA A 722 -8.81 -13.52 21.54
CA ALA A 722 -8.84 -12.68 22.74
C ALA A 722 -7.50 -11.92 22.94
N TYR A 723 -6.36 -12.60 22.77
CA TYR A 723 -5.04 -11.99 22.87
C TYR A 723 -4.65 -11.16 21.66
N ALA A 724 -5.20 -11.41 20.47
CA ALA A 724 -5.08 -10.52 19.32
C ALA A 724 -5.66 -9.13 19.66
N VAL A 725 -6.83 -9.08 20.30
CA VAL A 725 -7.42 -7.83 20.79
C VAL A 725 -6.51 -7.18 21.83
N VAL A 726 -6.05 -7.92 22.85
CA VAL A 726 -5.13 -7.38 23.88
C VAL A 726 -3.85 -6.83 23.27
N GLU A 727 -3.21 -7.55 22.35
CA GLU A 727 -1.97 -7.11 21.71
C GLU A 727 -2.17 -5.81 20.93
N SER A 728 -3.24 -5.71 20.13
CA SER A 728 -3.55 -4.47 19.39
C SER A 728 -3.79 -3.28 20.33
N LEU A 729 -4.54 -3.49 21.43
CA LEU A 729 -4.81 -2.45 22.42
C LEU A 729 -3.56 -2.05 23.23
N SER A 730 -2.73 -3.01 23.62
CA SER A 730 -1.46 -2.75 24.30
C SER A 730 -0.51 -1.94 23.41
N LYS A 731 -0.50 -2.18 22.10
CA LYS A 731 0.30 -1.38 21.15
C LYS A 731 -0.20 0.06 21.04
N LEU A 732 -1.53 0.29 21.05
CA LEU A 732 -2.08 1.66 21.13
C LEU A 732 -1.66 2.35 22.44
N CYS A 733 -1.75 1.63 23.57
CA CYS A 733 -1.33 2.15 24.86
C CYS A 733 0.18 2.50 24.88
N ALA A 734 1.03 1.68 24.26
CA ALA A 734 2.48 1.87 24.21
C ALA A 734 2.87 3.15 23.48
N VAL A 735 2.13 3.55 22.44
CA VAL A 735 2.36 4.83 21.74
C VAL A 735 1.66 6.02 22.39
N GLY A 736 1.02 5.83 23.56
CA GLY A 736 0.32 6.89 24.30
C GLY A 736 -1.09 7.20 23.79
N ALA A 737 -1.65 6.38 22.90
CA ALA A 737 -3.03 6.48 22.44
C ALA A 737 -3.96 5.71 23.39
N ASP A 738 -5.18 6.21 23.61
CA ASP A 738 -6.11 5.58 24.57
C ASP A 738 -6.78 4.33 23.97
N PRO A 739 -6.44 3.11 24.44
CA PRO A 739 -7.03 1.89 23.92
C PRO A 739 -8.48 1.72 24.34
N LEU A 740 -8.93 2.39 25.42
CA LEU A 740 -10.29 2.24 25.96
C LEU A 740 -11.35 3.03 25.18
N HIS A 741 -10.92 3.77 24.16
CA HIS A 741 -11.79 4.44 23.21
C HIS A 741 -11.64 3.87 21.79
N ALA A 742 -10.90 2.76 21.63
CA ALA A 742 -10.64 2.20 20.32
C ALA A 742 -11.92 1.66 19.63
N ARG A 743 -11.86 1.63 18.31
CA ARG A 743 -12.79 0.88 17.46
C ARG A 743 -12.02 -0.26 16.82
N LEU A 744 -12.59 -1.45 16.86
CA LEU A 744 -11.97 -2.66 16.36
C LEU A 744 -12.49 -2.98 14.96
N THR A 745 -11.65 -3.66 14.19
CA THR A 745 -12.06 -4.35 12.96
C THR A 745 -11.28 -5.64 12.84
N PHE A 746 -11.95 -6.72 12.45
CA PHE A 746 -11.37 -8.06 12.45
C PHE A 746 -11.16 -8.59 11.04
N GLN A 747 -10.07 -9.34 10.86
CA GLN A 747 -9.81 -10.06 9.62
C GLN A 747 -9.71 -11.55 9.90
N GLU A 748 -10.65 -12.32 9.37
CA GLU A 748 -10.69 -13.77 9.49
C GLU A 748 -10.05 -14.45 8.27
N TYR A 749 -9.11 -15.36 8.50
CA TYR A 749 -8.54 -16.21 7.45
C TYR A 749 -8.38 -17.65 7.95
N PHE A 750 -9.18 -18.54 7.38
CA PHE A 750 -9.23 -19.94 7.80
C PHE A 750 -9.21 -20.88 6.59
N GLU A 751 -8.97 -22.14 6.91
CA GLU A 751 -9.06 -23.21 5.94
C GLU A 751 -10.49 -23.42 5.39
N LYS A 752 -10.62 -24.14 4.28
CA LYS A 752 -11.92 -24.41 3.65
C LYS A 752 -12.79 -25.32 4.52
N LEU A 753 -13.94 -24.86 5.02
CA LEU A 753 -14.67 -25.60 6.06
C LEU A 753 -15.35 -26.90 5.57
N GLY A 754 -15.98 -26.90 4.39
CA GLY A 754 -16.72 -28.05 3.87
C GLY A 754 -17.85 -28.49 4.82
N THR A 755 -18.08 -29.80 4.96
CA THR A 755 -19.06 -30.38 5.90
C THR A 755 -18.46 -30.84 7.23
N ASP A 756 -17.17 -30.56 7.46
CA ASP A 756 -16.46 -31.02 8.66
C ASP A 756 -16.70 -30.09 9.85
N LYS A 757 -17.51 -30.56 10.80
CA LYS A 757 -17.85 -29.82 12.03
C LYS A 757 -16.66 -29.31 12.84
N THR A 758 -15.50 -29.98 12.76
CA THR A 758 -14.28 -29.56 13.49
C THR A 758 -13.61 -28.36 12.84
N ARG A 759 -13.62 -28.28 11.50
CA ARG A 759 -13.13 -27.12 10.76
C ARG A 759 -14.00 -25.91 11.05
N TRP A 760 -15.32 -26.07 11.06
CA TRP A 760 -16.26 -25.02 11.52
C TRP A 760 -16.04 -24.59 12.97
N GLY A 761 -15.50 -25.48 13.81
CA GLY A 761 -15.13 -25.20 15.20
C GLY A 761 -14.07 -24.11 15.36
N LYS A 762 -13.12 -24.00 14.43
CA LYS A 762 -12.02 -23.02 14.54
C LYS A 762 -12.47 -21.56 14.40
N PRO A 763 -13.19 -21.14 13.34
CA PRO A 763 -13.69 -19.77 13.24
C PRO A 763 -14.74 -19.48 14.32
N ALA A 764 -15.61 -20.44 14.67
CA ALA A 764 -16.57 -20.26 15.76
C ALA A 764 -15.87 -19.96 17.11
N ALA A 765 -14.82 -20.72 17.44
CA ALA A 765 -14.02 -20.50 18.64
C ALA A 765 -13.32 -19.12 18.62
N ALA A 766 -12.73 -18.73 17.48
CA ALA A 766 -12.11 -17.41 17.34
C ALA A 766 -13.10 -16.27 17.53
N LEU A 767 -14.29 -16.35 16.91
CA LEU A 767 -15.33 -15.34 17.05
C LEU A 767 -15.88 -15.24 18.49
N LEU A 768 -16.02 -16.37 19.19
CA LEU A 768 -16.39 -16.38 20.61
C LEU A 768 -15.31 -15.74 21.50
N GLY A 769 -14.03 -15.96 21.18
CA GLY A 769 -12.91 -15.32 21.87
C GLY A 769 -12.87 -13.81 21.65
N ALA A 770 -13.05 -13.38 20.40
CA ALA A 770 -13.18 -11.98 20.04
C ALA A 770 -14.41 -11.32 20.71
N LEU A 771 -15.56 -12.00 20.76
CA LEU A 771 -16.74 -11.54 21.46
C LEU A 771 -16.48 -11.37 22.96
N SER A 772 -15.79 -12.32 23.59
CA SER A 772 -15.41 -12.23 25.00
C SER A 772 -14.55 -11.00 25.29
N ALA A 773 -13.58 -10.72 24.41
CA ALA A 773 -12.75 -9.50 24.51
C ALA A 773 -13.56 -8.21 24.28
N GLN A 774 -14.45 -8.18 23.28
CA GLN A 774 -15.34 -7.03 23.03
C GLN A 774 -16.20 -6.71 24.25
N LEU A 775 -16.86 -7.73 24.83
CA LEU A 775 -17.71 -7.56 26.00
C LEU A 775 -16.92 -7.18 27.26
N GLY A 776 -15.78 -7.83 27.49
CA GLY A 776 -14.93 -7.57 28.66
C GLY A 776 -14.29 -6.18 28.63
N MET A 777 -13.78 -5.76 27.47
CA MET A 777 -13.17 -4.44 27.29
C MET A 777 -14.22 -3.34 27.10
N GLY A 778 -15.43 -3.67 26.66
CA GLY A 778 -16.47 -2.71 26.29
C GLY A 778 -16.19 -2.00 24.97
N LEU A 779 -15.48 -2.65 24.05
CA LEU A 779 -15.01 -2.07 22.78
C LEU A 779 -15.64 -2.80 21.59
N PRO A 780 -16.29 -2.10 20.66
CA PRO A 780 -16.98 -2.72 19.53
C PRO A 780 -16.03 -3.02 18.35
N ALA A 781 -16.30 -4.12 17.65
CA ALA A 781 -15.79 -4.37 16.31
C ALA A 781 -16.78 -3.83 15.26
N ILE A 782 -16.53 -2.62 14.75
CA ILE A 782 -17.46 -1.92 13.85
C ILE A 782 -17.25 -2.25 12.37
N GLY A 783 -16.27 -3.09 12.06
CA GLY A 783 -16.09 -3.69 10.75
C GLY A 783 -15.35 -5.01 10.82
N GLY A 784 -15.17 -5.62 9.64
CA GLY A 784 -14.36 -6.80 9.46
C GLY A 784 -14.54 -7.40 8.07
N LYS A 785 -13.77 -8.46 7.78
CA LYS A 785 -13.85 -9.20 6.53
C LYS A 785 -13.35 -10.63 6.71
N ASP A 786 -13.97 -11.58 6.00
CA ASP A 786 -13.63 -13.00 6.09
C ASP A 786 -13.10 -13.60 4.78
N SER A 787 -12.25 -14.62 4.92
CA SER A 787 -11.73 -15.43 3.81
C SER A 787 -11.63 -16.90 4.24
N MET A 788 -12.50 -17.77 3.71
CA MET A 788 -12.57 -19.21 4.07
C MET A 788 -11.93 -20.14 3.02
N SER A 789 -10.89 -19.65 2.32
CA SER A 789 -10.26 -20.35 1.18
C SER A 789 -8.80 -20.75 1.42
N GLY A 790 -8.34 -20.77 2.68
CA GLY A 790 -6.95 -20.99 3.07
C GLY A 790 -6.51 -22.46 3.05
N SER A 791 -6.79 -23.19 1.97
CA SER A 791 -6.36 -24.59 1.79
C SER A 791 -5.74 -24.80 0.40
N PHE A 792 -4.69 -25.62 0.34
CA PHE A 792 -4.10 -26.12 -0.91
C PHE A 792 -3.82 -27.61 -0.75
N GLU A 793 -4.47 -28.43 -1.57
CA GLU A 793 -4.49 -29.89 -1.42
C GLU A 793 -4.86 -30.31 0.03
N SER A 794 -3.93 -30.93 0.77
CA SER A 794 -4.10 -31.32 2.17
C SER A 794 -3.51 -30.35 3.18
N LEU A 795 -2.96 -29.22 2.73
CA LEU A 795 -2.35 -28.20 3.58
C LEU A 795 -3.35 -27.10 3.90
N ASP A 796 -3.29 -26.62 5.14
CA ASP A 796 -4.16 -25.57 5.66
C ASP A 796 -3.33 -24.42 6.25
N VAL A 797 -3.83 -23.20 6.09
CA VAL A 797 -3.28 -22.01 6.75
C VAL A 797 -3.45 -22.09 8.27
N PRO A 798 -2.61 -21.40 9.07
CA PRO A 798 -2.87 -21.27 10.50
C PRO A 798 -4.23 -20.58 10.72
N PRO A 799 -5.03 -21.00 11.73
CA PRO A 799 -6.28 -20.33 12.09
C PRO A 799 -6.00 -18.87 12.44
N THR A 800 -6.57 -17.94 11.68
CA THR A 800 -6.20 -16.53 11.76
C THR A 800 -7.40 -15.64 12.04
N LEU A 801 -7.31 -14.88 13.13
CA LEU A 801 -8.12 -13.69 13.38
C LEU A 801 -7.15 -12.57 13.75
N VAL A 802 -7.01 -11.58 12.86
CA VAL A 802 -6.20 -10.38 13.11
C VAL A 802 -7.10 -9.31 13.69
N SER A 803 -6.71 -8.73 14.83
CA SER A 803 -7.39 -7.59 15.43
C SER A 803 -6.69 -6.31 15.01
N PHE A 804 -7.39 -5.42 14.31
CA PHE A 804 -6.94 -4.05 14.11
C PHE A 804 -7.69 -3.12 15.06
N ALA A 805 -6.96 -2.20 15.69
CA ALA A 805 -7.53 -1.23 16.62
C ALA A 805 -7.19 0.19 16.18
N VAL A 806 -8.19 1.07 16.11
CA VAL A 806 -8.05 2.48 15.72
C VAL A 806 -8.58 3.37 16.84
N THR A 807 -7.86 4.43 17.18
CA THR A 807 -8.31 5.45 18.15
C THR A 807 -7.78 6.83 17.79
N MET A 808 -8.45 7.86 18.29
CA MET A 808 -7.98 9.25 18.21
C MET A 808 -6.95 9.53 19.30
N THR A 809 -5.93 10.33 18.98
CA THR A 809 -4.89 10.77 19.91
C THR A 809 -4.40 12.18 19.56
N LYS A 810 -3.38 12.65 20.26
CA LYS A 810 -2.70 13.92 20.01
C LYS A 810 -1.26 13.68 19.60
N ALA A 811 -0.81 14.29 18.50
CA ALA A 811 0.57 14.18 18.04
C ALA A 811 1.57 14.65 19.12
N SER A 812 1.24 15.71 19.85
CA SER A 812 2.06 16.23 20.96
C SER A 812 2.24 15.26 22.15
N ARG A 813 1.46 14.17 22.24
CA ARG A 813 1.43 13.23 23.38
C ARG A 813 1.91 11.82 23.03
N THR A 814 2.33 11.59 21.79
CA THR A 814 2.76 10.26 21.37
C THR A 814 4.10 9.87 21.99
N VAL A 815 4.23 8.59 22.32
CA VAL A 815 5.46 7.98 22.83
C VAL A 815 6.05 7.05 21.76
N SER A 816 7.35 6.83 21.81
CA SER A 816 8.12 6.01 20.88
C SER A 816 8.80 4.85 21.59
N ALA A 817 9.20 3.81 20.83
CA ALA A 817 9.66 2.55 21.41
C ALA A 817 11.14 2.51 21.84
N GLU A 818 12.01 3.38 21.33
CA GLU A 818 13.45 3.31 21.61
C GLU A 818 13.81 3.79 23.03
N PHE A 819 14.79 3.13 23.66
CA PHE A 819 15.34 3.61 24.93
C PHE A 819 16.07 4.94 24.72
N LYS A 820 15.86 5.88 25.65
CA LYS A 820 16.32 7.27 25.50
C LYS A 820 17.41 7.66 26.50
N THR A 821 17.43 7.09 27.69
CA THR A 821 18.24 7.62 28.79
C THR A 821 19.03 6.54 29.51
N PRO A 822 20.38 6.55 29.45
CA PRO A 822 21.21 5.69 30.30
C PRO A 822 20.89 5.86 31.79
N GLY A 823 20.90 4.75 32.53
CA GLY A 823 20.58 4.71 33.96
C GLY A 823 19.08 4.59 34.28
N SER A 824 18.19 4.72 33.29
CA SER A 824 16.77 4.46 33.47
C SER A 824 16.47 2.97 33.69
N LEU A 825 15.33 2.69 34.29
CA LEU A 825 14.83 1.33 34.54
C LEU A 825 13.93 0.89 33.39
N ALA A 826 14.08 -0.35 32.94
CA ALA A 826 13.09 -1.00 32.08
C ALA A 826 12.23 -1.95 32.91
N VAL A 827 10.93 -1.72 32.89
CA VAL A 827 9.96 -2.41 33.72
C VAL A 827 8.92 -3.09 32.85
N LEU A 828 8.73 -4.39 33.04
CA LEU A 828 7.69 -5.19 32.41
C LEU A 828 6.39 -5.10 33.20
N LEU A 829 5.30 -4.77 32.51
CA LEU A 829 3.94 -4.71 33.01
C LEU A 829 3.17 -5.87 32.37
N PRO A 830 3.01 -7.01 33.08
CA PRO A 830 2.33 -8.17 32.52
C PRO A 830 0.84 -7.91 32.30
N VAL A 831 0.25 -8.63 31.35
CA VAL A 831 -1.21 -8.67 31.20
C VAL A 831 -1.80 -9.39 32.42
N PRO A 832 -2.68 -8.75 33.20
CA PRO A 832 -3.39 -9.45 34.28
C PRO A 832 -4.19 -10.62 33.70
N GLN A 833 -4.00 -11.83 34.23
CA GLN A 833 -4.60 -13.05 33.70
C GLN A 833 -5.33 -13.83 34.80
N GLN A 834 -6.44 -14.46 34.43
CA GLN A 834 -7.15 -15.42 35.26
C GLN A 834 -6.55 -16.81 35.06
N ALA A 835 -5.99 -17.40 36.12
CA ALA A 835 -5.26 -18.67 36.02
C ALA A 835 -6.12 -19.85 35.54
N ASP A 836 -7.39 -19.89 35.92
CA ASP A 836 -8.28 -21.02 35.64
C ASP A 836 -8.80 -21.01 34.19
N THR A 837 -8.93 -19.82 33.60
CA THR A 837 -9.49 -19.64 32.24
C THR A 837 -8.42 -19.33 31.20
N LEU A 838 -7.23 -18.92 31.64
CA LEU A 838 -6.16 -18.34 30.81
C LEU A 838 -6.57 -17.07 30.05
N LEU A 839 -7.74 -16.48 30.33
CA LEU A 839 -8.14 -15.20 29.75
C LEU A 839 -7.55 -14.01 30.52
N PRO A 840 -7.40 -12.85 29.86
CA PRO A 840 -7.11 -11.60 30.55
C PRO A 840 -8.18 -11.27 31.61
N ASP A 841 -7.76 -10.74 32.74
CA ASP A 841 -8.66 -10.03 33.66
C ASP A 841 -8.95 -8.64 33.08
N TRP A 842 -10.10 -8.52 32.43
CA TRP A 842 -10.48 -7.33 31.67
C TRP A 842 -10.54 -6.06 32.52
N GLU A 843 -11.04 -6.11 33.76
CA GLU A 843 -11.13 -4.92 34.62
C GLU A 843 -9.75 -4.49 35.12
N ALA A 844 -8.93 -5.46 35.55
CA ALA A 844 -7.55 -5.20 35.94
C ALA A 844 -6.73 -4.64 34.76
N LEU A 845 -6.90 -5.20 33.56
CA LEU A 845 -6.23 -4.72 32.35
C LEU A 845 -6.63 -3.28 32.00
N LYS A 846 -7.93 -2.95 32.05
CA LYS A 846 -8.42 -1.57 31.86
C LYS A 846 -7.81 -0.62 32.89
N ALA A 847 -7.68 -1.04 34.15
CA ALA A 847 -7.03 -0.25 35.18
C ALA A 847 -5.54 -0.02 34.89
N THR A 848 -4.82 -1.06 34.44
CA THR A 848 -3.43 -0.98 34.02
C THR A 848 -3.23 0.02 32.88
N TYR A 849 -4.04 -0.04 31.82
CA TYR A 849 -3.95 0.93 30.71
C TYR A 849 -4.14 2.37 31.17
N ARG A 850 -5.15 2.65 32.02
CA ARG A 850 -5.37 4.00 32.57
C ARG A 850 -4.16 4.50 33.36
N GLN A 851 -3.53 3.63 34.16
CA GLN A 851 -2.35 3.99 34.94
C GLN A 851 -1.14 4.28 34.04
N ILE A 852 -0.90 3.46 33.01
CA ILE A 852 0.19 3.67 32.03
C ILE A 852 0.01 5.03 31.34
N LEU A 853 -1.19 5.31 30.80
CA LEU A 853 -1.46 6.58 30.12
C LEU A 853 -1.32 7.79 31.05
N SER A 854 -1.69 7.67 32.33
CA SER A 854 -1.46 8.73 33.32
C SER A 854 0.03 9.00 33.52
N LEU A 855 0.83 7.93 33.67
CA LEU A 855 2.28 8.05 33.85
C LEU A 855 2.97 8.63 32.60
N MET A 856 2.51 8.27 31.40
CA MET A 856 2.98 8.87 30.14
C MET A 856 2.65 10.36 30.08
N LYS A 857 1.41 10.74 30.42
CA LYS A 857 0.98 12.14 30.47
C LYS A 857 1.76 12.98 31.49
N GLU A 858 2.19 12.36 32.58
CA GLU A 858 3.06 12.97 33.60
C GLU A 858 4.55 13.00 33.21
N GLY A 859 4.94 12.42 32.05
CA GLY A 859 6.32 12.33 31.60
C GLY A 859 7.19 11.33 32.38
N LYS A 860 6.57 10.44 33.17
CA LYS A 860 7.26 9.42 33.98
C LYS A 860 7.65 8.17 33.18
N ILE A 861 6.95 7.91 32.08
CA ILE A 861 7.31 6.89 31.08
C ILE A 861 7.88 7.62 29.87
N ARG A 862 9.11 7.25 29.47
CA ARG A 862 9.85 7.91 28.37
C ARG A 862 9.69 7.22 27.02
N SER A 863 9.64 5.89 27.07
CA SER A 863 9.48 5.00 25.93
C SER A 863 8.71 3.76 26.37
N ALA A 864 8.03 3.11 25.43
CA ALA A 864 7.31 1.88 25.70
C ALA A 864 7.23 0.97 24.46
N SER A 865 7.22 -0.34 24.69
CA SER A 865 7.10 -1.39 23.68
C SER A 865 6.23 -2.53 24.20
N VAL A 866 5.79 -3.44 23.32
CA VAL A 866 4.92 -4.57 23.67
C VAL A 866 5.67 -5.88 23.46
N ILE A 867 5.56 -6.79 24.43
CA ILE A 867 6.11 -8.14 24.34
C ILE A 867 5.27 -8.98 23.38
N LYS A 868 5.97 -9.69 22.49
CA LYS A 868 5.44 -10.51 21.40
C LYS A 868 6.37 -11.70 21.17
N GLU A 869 6.34 -12.30 19.98
CA GLU A 869 7.32 -13.31 19.56
C GLU A 869 8.77 -12.88 19.89
N GLY A 870 9.50 -13.78 20.55
CA GLY A 870 10.86 -13.55 21.02
C GLY A 870 10.97 -12.98 22.45
N GLY A 871 9.85 -12.67 23.11
CA GLY A 871 9.78 -12.35 24.53
C GLY A 871 10.50 -11.07 24.95
N ALA A 872 10.73 -10.95 26.27
CA ALA A 872 11.38 -9.78 26.87
C ALA A 872 12.80 -9.53 26.34
N ALA A 873 13.53 -10.60 26.03
CA ALA A 873 14.88 -10.51 25.46
C ALA A 873 14.89 -9.77 24.12
N SER A 874 14.01 -10.17 23.19
CA SER A 874 13.92 -9.51 21.88
C SER A 874 13.44 -8.06 22.01
N SER A 875 12.45 -7.82 22.86
CA SER A 875 11.86 -6.49 23.04
C SER A 875 12.89 -5.50 23.58
N VAL A 876 13.62 -5.86 24.65
CA VAL A 876 14.73 -5.05 25.18
C VAL A 876 15.81 -4.80 24.13
N ALA A 877 16.24 -5.84 23.41
CA ALA A 877 17.25 -5.68 22.37
C ALA A 877 16.82 -4.68 21.28
N LYS A 878 15.58 -4.79 20.80
CA LYS A 878 15.01 -3.89 19.81
C LYS A 878 14.92 -2.46 20.33
N MET A 879 14.49 -2.24 21.58
CA MET A 879 14.47 -0.91 22.20
C MET A 879 15.87 -0.29 22.34
N CYS A 880 16.91 -1.11 22.49
CA CYS A 880 18.31 -0.67 22.54
C CYS A 880 18.87 -0.22 21.18
N PHE A 881 18.48 -0.87 20.08
CA PHE A 881 19.15 -0.72 18.78
C PHE A 881 19.08 0.69 18.19
N GLY A 882 17.93 1.37 18.29
CA GLY A 882 17.69 2.66 17.65
C GLY A 882 18.65 3.76 18.08
N ASN A 883 19.06 3.77 19.35
CA ASN A 883 20.04 4.72 19.90
C ASN A 883 21.39 4.06 20.23
N ARG A 884 21.54 2.77 19.97
CA ARG A 884 22.70 1.93 20.33
C ARG A 884 23.07 2.00 21.83
N LEU A 885 22.06 2.12 22.69
CA LEU A 885 22.22 2.03 24.14
C LEU A 885 22.31 0.55 24.55
N GLY A 886 23.05 0.24 25.60
CA GLY A 886 23.10 -1.10 26.17
C GLY A 886 22.02 -1.37 27.19
N PHE A 887 22.04 -2.57 27.76
CA PHE A 887 21.10 -2.95 28.82
C PHE A 887 21.71 -3.99 29.76
N ALA A 888 21.50 -3.83 31.07
CA ALA A 888 21.84 -4.83 32.06
C ALA A 888 20.59 -5.47 32.63
N PHE A 889 20.36 -6.76 32.36
CA PHE A 889 19.29 -7.52 32.97
C PHE A 889 19.56 -7.76 34.46
N ALA A 890 18.53 -7.67 35.29
CA ALA A 890 18.60 -7.99 36.70
C ALA A 890 18.75 -9.52 36.91
N GLU A 891 19.50 -9.96 37.92
CA GLU A 891 19.82 -11.39 38.11
C GLU A 891 18.58 -12.28 38.26
N HIS A 892 17.53 -11.77 38.91
CA HIS A 892 16.30 -12.50 39.19
C HIS A 892 15.41 -12.74 37.94
N VAL A 893 15.71 -12.10 36.80
CA VAL A 893 14.95 -12.30 35.54
C VAL A 893 15.73 -13.11 34.50
N LEU A 894 16.91 -13.63 34.85
CA LEU A 894 17.77 -14.41 33.94
C LEU A 894 17.31 -15.88 33.82
N ASP A 895 16.02 -16.09 33.56
CA ASP A 895 15.44 -17.39 33.25
C ASP A 895 14.85 -17.42 31.83
N ARG A 896 14.83 -18.60 31.22
CA ARG A 896 14.41 -18.74 29.81
C ARG A 896 12.94 -18.43 29.59
N ALA A 897 12.06 -18.71 30.56
CA ALA A 897 10.64 -18.46 30.40
C ALA A 897 10.38 -16.95 30.34
N ARG A 898 10.95 -16.18 31.26
CA ARG A 898 10.82 -14.72 31.26
C ARG A 898 11.43 -14.07 30.02
N LEU A 899 12.58 -14.57 29.57
CA LEU A 899 13.31 -13.96 28.45
C LEU A 899 12.70 -14.27 27.09
N PHE A 900 12.18 -15.49 26.88
CA PHE A 900 11.87 -15.99 25.53
C PHE A 900 10.41 -16.38 25.29
N ALA A 901 9.57 -16.47 26.32
CA ALA A 901 8.15 -16.73 26.11
C ALA A 901 7.46 -15.50 25.48
N PRO A 902 6.44 -15.68 24.61
CA PRO A 902 5.79 -14.58 23.92
C PRO A 902 5.07 -13.56 24.81
N ASP A 903 4.60 -13.95 26.01
CA ASP A 903 3.94 -13.09 27.02
C ASP A 903 3.05 -11.98 26.41
N ALA A 904 2.18 -12.40 25.48
CA ALA A 904 1.62 -11.52 24.46
C ALA A 904 0.81 -10.38 25.05
N GLY A 905 1.15 -9.15 24.63
CA GLY A 905 0.45 -7.94 25.06
C GLY A 905 0.97 -7.31 26.35
N ALA A 906 1.96 -7.91 27.02
CA ALA A 906 2.63 -7.26 28.14
C ALA A 906 3.38 -6.01 27.68
N ILE A 907 3.42 -4.95 28.49
CA ILE A 907 4.01 -3.66 28.10
C ILE A 907 5.34 -3.48 28.84
N LEU A 908 6.41 -3.20 28.09
CA LEU A 908 7.71 -2.81 28.62
C LEU A 908 7.82 -1.29 28.60
N VAL A 909 8.16 -0.67 29.73
CA VAL A 909 8.26 0.79 29.86
C VAL A 909 9.63 1.22 30.39
N GLU A 910 10.14 2.34 29.87
CA GLU A 910 11.32 3.04 30.39
C GLU A 910 10.92 4.12 31.41
N THR A 911 11.43 4.02 32.63
CA THR A 911 11.04 4.87 33.77
C THR A 911 12.24 5.20 34.66
N ASP A 912 12.13 6.24 35.50
CA ASP A 912 13.15 6.54 36.53
C ASP A 912 13.01 5.70 37.79
N ALA A 913 11.79 5.25 38.08
CA ALA A 913 11.44 4.55 39.30
C ALA A 913 10.37 3.51 39.01
N MET A 914 10.32 2.49 39.88
CA MET A 914 9.36 1.41 39.75
C MET A 914 7.92 1.96 39.76
N PRO A 915 7.13 1.75 38.69
CA PRO A 915 5.74 2.19 38.68
C PRO A 915 4.92 1.40 39.70
N SER A 916 3.95 2.06 40.34
CA SER A 916 3.04 1.43 41.30
C SER A 916 1.89 0.72 40.58
N ILE A 917 2.24 -0.17 39.65
CA ILE A 917 1.29 -0.99 38.89
C ILE A 917 1.40 -2.43 39.40
N PRO A 918 0.28 -3.09 39.75
CA PRO A 918 0.29 -4.48 40.22
C PRO A 918 0.99 -5.42 39.24
N GLY A 919 1.84 -6.30 39.76
CA GLY A 919 2.55 -7.29 38.95
C GLY A 919 3.75 -6.76 38.15
N ALA A 920 4.08 -5.46 38.28
CA ALA A 920 5.22 -4.88 37.57
C ALA A 920 6.55 -5.54 37.98
N VAL A 921 7.40 -5.88 37.00
CA VAL A 921 8.67 -6.59 37.17
C VAL A 921 9.82 -5.74 36.63
N LEU A 922 10.84 -5.50 37.46
CA LEU A 922 12.06 -4.83 37.02
C LEU A 922 12.90 -5.78 36.16
N LEU A 923 12.99 -5.52 34.85
CA LEU A 923 13.85 -6.31 33.96
C LEU A 923 15.32 -5.92 34.10
N GLY A 924 15.62 -4.64 34.38
CA GLY A 924 17.00 -4.17 34.43
C GLY A 924 17.15 -2.67 34.19
N THR A 925 18.35 -2.28 33.78
CA THR A 925 18.75 -0.87 33.65
C THR A 925 19.40 -0.61 32.30
N VAL A 926 19.05 0.51 31.66
CA VAL A 926 19.63 0.97 30.40
C VAL A 926 21.08 1.43 30.63
N LEU A 927 21.99 1.06 29.74
CA LEU A 927 23.41 1.38 29.81
C LEU A 927 23.82 2.34 28.69
N ASP A 928 24.85 3.15 28.94
CA ASP A 928 25.48 3.98 27.91
C ASP A 928 26.45 3.17 27.02
N THR A 929 26.96 2.05 27.54
CA THR A 929 27.85 1.15 26.79
C THR A 929 27.04 0.26 25.85
N PRO A 930 27.42 0.08 24.56
CA PRO A 930 26.63 -0.65 23.55
C PRO A 930 26.77 -2.18 23.71
N GLU A 931 26.28 -2.73 24.81
CA GLU A 931 26.27 -4.15 25.14
C GLU A 931 25.04 -4.55 25.94
N ILE A 932 24.60 -5.80 25.78
CA ILE A 932 23.59 -6.43 26.64
C ILE A 932 24.30 -7.32 27.66
N ARG A 933 24.04 -7.11 28.95
CA ARG A 933 24.59 -7.93 30.05
C ARG A 933 23.56 -8.92 30.57
N LEU A 934 23.94 -10.20 30.57
CA LEU A 934 23.21 -11.31 31.17
C LEU A 934 24.04 -11.83 32.37
N GLY A 935 23.89 -11.18 33.51
CA GLY A 935 24.75 -11.43 34.68
C GLY A 935 26.20 -11.06 34.39
N LYS A 936 27.10 -12.05 34.34
CA LYS A 936 28.52 -11.83 34.01
C LYS A 936 28.83 -11.87 32.51
N ALA A 937 27.91 -12.36 31.68
CA ALA A 937 28.10 -12.39 30.24
C ALA A 937 27.80 -11.02 29.63
N SER A 938 28.65 -10.56 28.72
CA SER A 938 28.44 -9.36 27.90
C SER A 938 28.29 -9.75 26.43
N LEU A 939 27.25 -9.24 25.78
CA LEU A 939 26.95 -9.43 24.37
C LEU A 939 27.07 -8.07 23.67
N PRO A 940 28.06 -7.86 22.78
CA PRO A 940 28.18 -6.62 22.03
C PRO A 940 26.94 -6.36 21.16
N LEU A 941 26.42 -5.12 21.21
CA LEU A 941 25.20 -4.77 20.49
C LEU A 941 25.34 -4.93 18.97
N GLY A 942 26.52 -4.64 18.42
CA GLY A 942 26.79 -4.83 16.99
C GLY A 942 26.62 -6.28 16.51
N SER A 943 27.04 -7.26 17.32
CA SER A 943 26.84 -8.69 17.01
C SER A 943 25.36 -9.08 17.06
N LEU A 944 24.61 -8.51 18.00
CA LEU A 944 23.16 -8.75 18.12
C LEU A 944 22.38 -8.11 16.97
N ILE A 945 22.74 -6.88 16.57
CA ILE A 945 22.17 -6.22 15.40
C ILE A 945 22.44 -7.05 14.14
N ALA A 946 23.67 -7.52 13.94
CA ALA A 946 24.01 -8.38 12.79
C ALA A 946 23.21 -9.70 12.78
N ALA A 947 23.02 -10.34 13.95
CA ALA A 947 22.20 -11.54 14.07
C ALA A 947 20.72 -11.28 13.75
N TRP A 948 20.21 -10.11 14.17
CA TRP A 948 18.84 -9.67 13.93
C TRP A 948 18.59 -9.28 12.46
N SER A 949 19.49 -8.53 11.83
CA SER A 949 19.32 -8.05 10.45
C SER A 949 19.69 -9.09 9.39
N GLY A 950 20.64 -9.99 9.67
CA GLY A 950 21.21 -10.88 8.65
C GLY A 950 20.29 -11.99 8.12
N THR A 951 19.18 -12.29 8.80
CA THR A 951 18.35 -13.46 8.48
C THR A 951 17.62 -13.34 7.14
N LEU A 952 17.09 -12.15 6.84
CA LEU A 952 16.31 -11.86 5.63
C LEU A 952 17.05 -10.99 4.63
N GLU A 953 18.32 -10.65 4.88
CA GLU A 953 19.10 -9.71 4.06
C GLU A 953 19.18 -10.11 2.58
N LYS A 954 19.26 -11.42 2.28
CA LYS A 954 19.25 -11.93 0.89
C LYS A 954 17.90 -11.83 0.17
N ILE A 955 16.81 -11.64 0.92
CA ILE A 955 15.44 -11.56 0.40
C ILE A 955 15.00 -10.09 0.32
N PHE A 956 15.26 -9.35 1.39
CA PHE A 956 14.94 -7.94 1.54
C PHE A 956 16.19 -7.15 1.96
N PRO A 957 17.04 -6.78 0.99
CA PRO A 957 18.32 -6.15 1.28
C PRO A 957 18.14 -4.79 1.94
N SER A 958 18.93 -4.56 2.99
CA SER A 958 19.06 -3.30 3.72
C SER A 958 20.47 -2.72 3.68
N GLU A 959 21.46 -3.53 3.25
CA GLU A 959 22.86 -3.16 3.10
C GLU A 959 23.28 -3.16 1.62
N ALA A 960 24.22 -2.28 1.27
CA ALA A 960 24.86 -2.21 -0.04
C ALA A 960 26.36 -1.90 0.14
N PRO A 961 27.21 -2.24 -0.85
CA PRO A 961 28.61 -1.85 -0.83
C PRO A 961 28.78 -0.34 -0.61
N GLU A 962 29.73 0.04 0.25
CA GLU A 962 30.05 1.44 0.51
C GLU A 962 30.56 2.12 -0.78
N VAL A 963 30.04 3.31 -1.05
CA VAL A 963 30.52 4.16 -2.16
C VAL A 963 31.52 5.16 -1.57
N PRO A 964 32.83 5.04 -1.82
CA PRO A 964 33.82 5.93 -1.22
C PRO A 964 33.52 7.40 -1.54
N VAL A 965 33.65 8.27 -0.53
CA VAL A 965 33.58 9.72 -0.72
C VAL A 965 34.87 10.14 -1.44
N SER A 966 34.81 10.24 -2.76
CA SER A 966 35.99 10.45 -3.62
C SER A 966 36.67 11.80 -3.45
N HIS A 967 35.92 12.81 -2.99
CA HIS A 967 36.42 14.17 -2.79
C HIS A 967 35.92 14.78 -1.48
N ASP A 968 36.80 15.52 -0.81
CA ASP A 968 36.39 16.41 0.28
C ASP A 968 35.85 17.72 -0.29
N VAL A 969 34.53 17.93 -0.17
CA VAL A 969 33.85 19.13 -0.68
C VAL A 969 33.90 20.22 0.40
N PRO A 970 34.62 21.33 0.17
CA PRO A 970 34.73 22.40 1.16
C PRO A 970 33.41 23.14 1.34
N LEU A 971 33.18 23.66 2.55
CA LEU A 971 32.03 24.51 2.83
C LEU A 971 32.12 25.83 2.06
N TRP A 972 31.03 26.20 1.38
CA TRP A 972 30.92 27.45 0.64
C TRP A 972 30.07 28.47 1.41
N ASN A 973 30.74 29.46 1.99
CA ASN A 973 30.11 30.48 2.86
C ASN A 973 29.67 31.75 2.12
N ALA A 974 30.09 31.95 0.87
CA ALA A 974 29.73 33.15 0.11
C ALA A 974 28.28 33.07 -0.38
N ARG A 975 27.48 34.10 -0.12
CA ARG A 975 26.05 34.19 -0.45
C ARG A 975 25.84 34.98 -1.75
N CYS A 976 24.70 34.78 -2.41
CA CYS A 976 24.29 35.63 -3.52
C CYS A 976 23.97 37.06 -3.02
N GLU A 977 24.62 38.07 -3.59
CA GLU A 977 24.43 39.48 -3.22
C GLU A 977 23.37 40.20 -4.10
N ASN A 978 22.87 39.54 -5.15
CA ASN A 978 21.94 40.14 -6.10
C ASN A 978 20.51 40.14 -5.56
N ALA A 979 19.91 41.33 -5.47
CA ALA A 979 18.47 41.47 -5.23
C ALA A 979 17.68 41.09 -6.50
N PRO A 980 16.44 40.58 -6.39
CA PRO A 980 15.64 40.29 -7.57
C PRO A 980 15.23 41.55 -8.31
N ALA A 981 15.15 41.47 -9.64
CA ALA A 981 14.55 42.51 -10.49
C ALA A 981 13.10 42.85 -10.09
N ILE A 982 12.34 41.87 -9.61
CA ILE A 982 10.94 42.05 -9.19
C ILE A 982 10.83 41.81 -7.68
N LYS A 983 10.31 42.79 -6.94
CA LYS A 983 9.99 42.66 -5.51
C LYS A 983 8.50 42.56 -5.27
N THR A 984 8.09 41.72 -4.33
CA THR A 984 6.69 41.54 -3.92
C THR A 984 6.60 41.03 -2.49
N ALA A 985 5.61 41.54 -1.76
CA ALA A 985 5.34 41.07 -0.39
C ALA A 985 4.85 39.61 -0.36
N LYS A 986 4.12 39.18 -1.40
CA LYS A 986 3.52 37.84 -1.50
C LYS A 986 3.83 37.26 -2.88
N PRO A 987 4.97 36.56 -3.06
CA PRO A 987 5.33 35.98 -4.34
C PRO A 987 4.36 34.87 -4.73
N ARG A 988 4.06 34.79 -6.03
CA ARG A 988 3.25 33.71 -6.61
C ARG A 988 4.14 32.53 -6.98
N VAL A 989 3.71 31.33 -6.59
CA VAL A 989 4.42 30.07 -6.84
C VAL A 989 3.58 29.21 -7.75
N PHE A 990 4.05 28.95 -8.96
CA PHE A 990 3.40 28.04 -9.89
C PHE A 990 3.82 26.59 -9.62
N ILE A 991 2.84 25.69 -9.44
CA ILE A 991 3.02 24.27 -9.12
C ILE A 991 2.23 23.42 -10.15
N PRO A 992 2.88 22.86 -11.18
CA PRO A 992 2.22 21.93 -12.10
C PRO A 992 2.06 20.53 -11.45
N VAL A 993 0.91 19.91 -11.67
CA VAL A 993 0.56 18.57 -11.20
C VAL A 993 0.39 17.66 -12.41
N PHE A 994 1.36 16.78 -12.62
CA PHE A 994 1.34 15.79 -13.69
C PHE A 994 0.65 14.50 -13.23
N PRO A 995 0.17 13.63 -14.14
CA PRO A 995 -0.24 12.28 -13.76
C PRO A 995 0.86 11.58 -12.96
N GLY A 996 0.57 11.20 -11.71
CA GLY A 996 1.51 10.57 -10.77
C GLY A 996 2.25 11.55 -9.83
N THR A 997 2.11 12.87 -9.99
CA THR A 997 2.51 13.84 -8.96
C THR A 997 1.67 13.61 -7.69
N ASN A 998 2.32 13.62 -6.52
CA ASN A 998 1.66 13.33 -5.25
C ASN A 998 2.13 14.16 -4.03
N CYS A 999 3.13 15.02 -4.21
CA CYS A 999 3.65 15.91 -3.15
C CYS A 999 3.15 17.37 -3.26
N GLU A 1000 2.16 17.64 -4.12
CA GLU A 1000 1.66 18.98 -4.44
C GLU A 1000 1.01 19.67 -3.23
N TYR A 1001 0.28 18.92 -2.39
CA TYR A 1001 -0.36 19.47 -1.19
C TYR A 1001 0.68 19.86 -0.13
N ASP A 1002 1.67 18.99 0.12
CA ASP A 1002 2.75 19.24 1.07
C ASP A 1002 3.54 20.49 0.65
N THR A 1003 3.84 20.57 -0.65
CA THR A 1003 4.55 21.69 -1.27
C THR A 1003 3.75 23.00 -1.16
N ALA A 1004 2.48 23.00 -1.59
CA ALA A 1004 1.64 24.19 -1.56
C ALA A 1004 1.48 24.71 -0.13
N ARG A 1005 1.28 23.81 0.84
CA ARG A 1005 1.16 24.16 2.26
C ARG A 1005 2.46 24.73 2.83
N ALA A 1006 3.62 24.17 2.47
CA ALA A 1006 4.92 24.69 2.89
C ALA A 1006 5.16 26.13 2.38
N PHE A 1007 4.81 26.43 1.13
CA PHE A 1007 4.88 27.77 0.56
C PHE A 1007 3.86 28.74 1.16
N ALA A 1008 2.62 28.30 1.36
CA ALA A 1008 1.58 29.11 2.00
C ALA A 1008 1.99 29.53 3.43
N ARG A 1009 2.53 28.58 4.21
CA ARG A 1009 3.07 28.84 5.56
C ARG A 1009 4.26 29.80 5.55
N ALA A 1010 5.07 29.77 4.50
CA ALA A 1010 6.18 30.72 4.30
C ALA A 1010 5.71 32.12 3.84
N GLY A 1011 4.43 32.30 3.52
CA GLY A 1011 3.85 33.58 3.11
C GLY A 1011 3.73 33.78 1.60
N ALA A 1012 3.86 32.73 0.78
CA ALA A 1012 3.61 32.80 -0.66
C ALA A 1012 2.14 32.56 -1.03
N GLU A 1013 1.80 32.77 -2.31
CA GLU A 1013 0.54 32.36 -2.91
C GLU A 1013 0.77 31.21 -3.90
N PRO A 1014 0.52 29.95 -3.50
CA PRO A 1014 0.64 28.81 -4.41
C PRO A 1014 -0.52 28.79 -5.42
N ASP A 1015 -0.18 28.50 -6.68
CA ASP A 1015 -1.08 28.33 -7.81
C ASP A 1015 -0.85 26.95 -8.41
N VAL A 1016 -1.78 26.03 -8.17
CA VAL A 1016 -1.68 24.61 -8.52
C VAL A 1016 -2.49 24.34 -9.78
N LEU A 1017 -1.85 23.80 -10.81
CA LEU A 1017 -2.48 23.49 -12.10
C LEU A 1017 -2.33 22.00 -12.44
N VAL A 1018 -3.45 21.34 -12.73
CA VAL A 1018 -3.45 19.95 -13.21
C VAL A 1018 -3.16 19.92 -14.69
N VAL A 1019 -2.17 19.13 -15.09
CA VAL A 1019 -1.80 18.93 -16.49
C VAL A 1019 -2.75 17.91 -17.11
N ARG A 1020 -3.52 18.36 -18.11
CA ARG A 1020 -4.46 17.51 -18.86
C ARG A 1020 -3.82 17.01 -20.15
N ASN A 1021 -4.03 15.74 -20.47
CA ASN A 1021 -3.44 15.09 -21.64
C ASN A 1021 -4.31 13.96 -22.22
N ARG A 1022 -5.64 14.05 -22.06
CA ARG A 1022 -6.57 13.07 -22.64
C ARG A 1022 -6.69 13.26 -24.15
N THR A 1023 -6.80 14.51 -24.60
CA THR A 1023 -6.95 14.86 -26.02
C THR A 1023 -5.87 15.87 -26.47
N PRO A 1024 -5.62 16.03 -27.78
CA PRO A 1024 -4.73 17.08 -28.28
C PRO A 1024 -5.16 18.48 -27.81
N GLN A 1025 -6.47 18.74 -27.77
CA GLN A 1025 -7.03 20.01 -27.29
C GLN A 1025 -6.72 20.24 -25.81
N ASP A 1026 -6.84 19.22 -24.96
CA ASP A 1026 -6.49 19.33 -23.54
C ASP A 1026 -5.01 19.72 -23.35
N ILE A 1027 -4.12 19.19 -24.19
CA ILE A 1027 -2.68 19.51 -24.16
C ILE A 1027 -2.47 20.96 -24.56
N GLU A 1028 -3.09 21.42 -25.66
CA GLU A 1028 -2.99 22.81 -26.11
C GLU A 1028 -3.47 23.79 -25.03
N GLU A 1029 -4.65 23.56 -24.47
CA GLU A 1029 -5.21 24.37 -23.38
C GLU A 1029 -4.28 24.39 -22.16
N THR A 1030 -3.76 23.23 -21.76
CA THR A 1030 -2.83 23.11 -20.63
C THR A 1030 -1.55 23.90 -20.87
N ILE A 1031 -0.94 23.81 -22.06
CA ILE A 1031 0.28 24.54 -22.40
C ILE A 1031 0.04 26.06 -22.34
N GLU A 1032 -1.11 26.54 -22.81
CA GLU A 1032 -1.46 27.96 -22.70
C GLU A 1032 -1.65 28.43 -21.26
N GLU A 1033 -2.33 27.63 -20.43
CA GLU A 1033 -2.54 27.94 -19.02
C GLU A 1033 -1.22 27.94 -18.24
N MET A 1034 -0.36 26.95 -18.48
CA MET A 1034 0.99 26.87 -17.92
C MET A 1034 1.83 28.09 -18.30
N GLU A 1035 1.85 28.49 -19.58
CA GLU A 1035 2.58 29.68 -20.03
C GLU A 1035 2.10 30.93 -19.28
N LYS A 1036 0.77 31.14 -19.21
CA LYS A 1036 0.16 32.27 -18.51
C LYS A 1036 0.52 32.26 -17.02
N ALA A 1037 0.54 31.10 -16.38
CA ALA A 1037 0.89 30.96 -14.97
C ALA A 1037 2.37 31.26 -14.70
N ILE A 1038 3.29 30.72 -15.51
CA ILE A 1038 4.74 30.98 -15.39
C ILE A 1038 5.07 32.45 -15.59
N ARG A 1039 4.40 33.13 -16.53
CA ARG A 1039 4.56 34.57 -16.77
C ARG A 1039 4.09 35.45 -15.60
N LYS A 1040 3.15 34.96 -14.78
CA LYS A 1040 2.66 35.68 -13.58
C LYS A 1040 3.47 35.35 -12.32
N ALA A 1041 4.01 34.14 -12.25
CA ALA A 1041 4.73 33.65 -11.09
C ALA A 1041 6.13 34.29 -10.93
N GLN A 1042 6.59 34.32 -9.68
CA GLN A 1042 7.98 34.63 -9.31
C GLN A 1042 8.78 33.35 -9.07
N ILE A 1043 8.09 32.27 -8.72
CA ILE A 1043 8.67 30.96 -8.42
C ILE A 1043 7.97 29.90 -9.25
N VAL A 1044 8.73 29.00 -9.87
CA VAL A 1044 8.21 27.72 -10.37
C VAL A 1044 8.73 26.60 -9.49
N MET A 1045 7.82 25.80 -8.94
CA MET A 1045 8.13 24.69 -8.05
C MET A 1045 7.66 23.38 -8.68
N LEU A 1046 8.60 22.45 -8.88
CA LEU A 1046 8.32 21.10 -9.34
C LEU A 1046 8.28 20.15 -8.14
N PRO A 1047 7.07 19.65 -7.76
CA PRO A 1047 6.91 18.76 -6.61
C PRO A 1047 7.45 17.35 -6.87
N GLY A 1048 7.62 16.59 -5.79
CA GLY A 1048 7.90 15.16 -5.86
C GLY A 1048 6.69 14.32 -6.31
N GLY A 1049 6.96 13.05 -6.63
CA GLY A 1049 5.96 12.06 -7.04
C GLY A 1049 6.55 11.04 -7.99
N PHE A 1050 5.68 10.43 -8.79
CA PHE A 1050 6.00 9.41 -9.78
C PHE A 1050 5.41 9.86 -11.13
N SER A 1051 5.86 11.00 -11.68
CA SER A 1051 5.27 11.52 -12.91
C SER A 1051 5.35 10.48 -14.04
N GLY A 1052 4.21 10.11 -14.64
CA GLY A 1052 4.15 9.02 -15.62
C GLY A 1052 4.49 7.63 -15.02
N GLY A 1053 4.40 7.45 -13.71
CA GLY A 1053 4.84 6.23 -13.04
C GLY A 1053 6.36 6.00 -13.08
N ASP A 1054 7.14 7.06 -13.34
CA ASP A 1054 8.58 7.02 -13.66
C ASP A 1054 8.94 6.19 -14.91
N GLU A 1055 7.94 5.99 -15.78
CA GLU A 1055 8.06 5.34 -17.08
C GLU A 1055 7.93 6.36 -18.24
N PRO A 1056 8.48 6.09 -19.45
CA PRO A 1056 9.32 4.95 -19.79
C PRO A 1056 10.75 5.07 -19.22
N ASP A 1057 11.19 4.09 -18.43
CA ASP A 1057 12.53 3.89 -17.87
C ASP A 1057 13.30 5.18 -17.53
N GLY A 1058 12.82 5.94 -16.55
CA GLY A 1058 13.51 7.11 -16.00
C GLY A 1058 12.57 8.17 -15.44
N SER A 1059 12.76 8.50 -14.16
CA SER A 1059 11.89 9.41 -13.43
C SER A 1059 11.96 10.87 -13.94
N GLY A 1060 10.83 11.58 -13.99
CA GLY A 1060 10.77 13.01 -14.35
C GLY A 1060 10.80 13.32 -15.85
N LYS A 1061 10.79 12.31 -16.73
CA LYS A 1061 10.73 12.47 -18.20
C LYS A 1061 9.46 13.20 -18.65
N PHE A 1062 8.32 12.86 -18.07
CA PHE A 1062 7.03 13.48 -18.37
C PHE A 1062 7.06 15.01 -18.19
N ILE A 1063 7.66 15.45 -17.08
CA ILE A 1063 7.87 16.86 -16.74
C ILE A 1063 8.85 17.50 -17.72
N ALA A 1064 10.02 16.88 -17.93
CA ALA A 1064 11.06 17.41 -18.81
C ALA A 1064 10.56 17.60 -20.25
N THR A 1065 9.80 16.64 -20.80
CA THR A 1065 9.20 16.74 -22.13
C THR A 1065 8.24 17.93 -22.24
N THR A 1066 7.39 18.14 -21.23
CA THR A 1066 6.46 19.29 -21.21
C THR A 1066 7.20 20.62 -21.17
N PHE A 1067 8.25 20.73 -20.35
CA PHE A 1067 9.03 21.96 -20.21
C PHE A 1067 9.93 22.27 -21.41
N ARG A 1068 10.19 21.29 -22.28
CA ARG A 1068 10.87 21.50 -23.58
C ARG A 1068 9.94 22.07 -24.65
N ASN A 1069 8.62 22.15 -24.42
CA ASN A 1069 7.72 22.85 -25.33
C ASN A 1069 8.20 24.30 -25.54
N PRO A 1070 8.31 24.81 -26.78
CA PRO A 1070 8.88 26.13 -27.05
C PRO A 1070 8.23 27.29 -26.28
N LYS A 1071 6.91 27.26 -26.07
CA LYS A 1071 6.19 28.31 -25.31
C LYS A 1071 6.60 28.30 -23.84
N ILE A 1072 6.65 27.10 -23.24
CA ILE A 1072 7.01 26.91 -21.83
C ILE A 1072 8.48 27.22 -21.60
N ALA A 1073 9.36 26.69 -22.45
CA ALA A 1073 10.79 26.94 -22.40
C ALA A 1073 11.10 28.44 -22.45
N GLN A 1074 10.45 29.17 -23.37
CA GLN A 1074 10.61 30.62 -23.47
C GLN A 1074 10.08 31.38 -22.24
N ALA A 1075 8.98 30.93 -21.64
CA ALA A 1075 8.45 31.53 -20.41
C ALA A 1075 9.37 31.30 -19.20
N VAL A 1076 10.01 30.13 -19.12
CA VAL A 1076 11.02 29.79 -18.11
C VAL A 1076 12.31 30.60 -18.33
N THR A 1077 12.77 30.73 -19.57
CA THR A 1077 13.92 31.60 -19.91
C THR A 1077 13.64 33.05 -19.50
N ASP A 1078 12.44 33.59 -19.79
CA ASP A 1078 12.06 34.94 -19.36
C ASP A 1078 12.02 35.07 -17.82
N LEU A 1079 11.46 34.07 -17.12
CA LEU A 1079 11.46 34.02 -15.66
C LEU A 1079 12.88 34.13 -15.09
N LEU A 1080 13.80 33.33 -15.60
CA LEU A 1080 15.16 33.20 -15.06
C LEU A 1080 16.10 34.31 -15.55
N GLU A 1081 16.09 34.67 -16.83
CA GLU A 1081 17.08 35.59 -17.39
C GLU A 1081 16.65 37.06 -17.34
N THR A 1082 15.33 37.34 -17.31
CA THR A 1082 14.81 38.72 -17.36
C THR A 1082 14.19 39.17 -16.05
N ARG A 1083 13.53 38.27 -15.31
CA ARG A 1083 12.73 38.62 -14.12
C ARG A 1083 13.39 38.25 -12.78
N ASP A 1084 14.57 37.63 -12.80
CA ASP A 1084 15.24 37.08 -11.63
C ASP A 1084 14.36 36.16 -10.77
N GLY A 1085 13.53 35.34 -11.42
CA GLY A 1085 12.71 34.35 -10.73
C GLY A 1085 13.53 33.20 -10.16
N LEU A 1086 12.89 32.43 -9.28
CA LEU A 1086 13.50 31.23 -8.68
C LEU A 1086 12.82 29.97 -9.20
N MET A 1087 13.57 28.86 -9.22
CA MET A 1087 13.00 27.53 -9.44
C MET A 1087 13.47 26.55 -8.39
N LEU A 1088 12.57 25.68 -7.95
CA LEU A 1088 12.85 24.60 -6.99
C LEU A 1088 12.32 23.28 -7.53
N GLY A 1089 13.09 22.22 -7.37
CA GLY A 1089 12.68 20.86 -7.69
C GLY A 1089 13.06 19.92 -6.55
N ILE A 1090 12.08 19.18 -6.03
CA ILE A 1090 12.29 18.20 -4.96
C ILE A 1090 11.95 16.80 -5.47
N CYS A 1091 12.83 15.83 -5.22
CA CYS A 1091 12.69 14.44 -5.65
C CYS A 1091 12.42 14.34 -7.17
N ASN A 1092 11.21 14.03 -7.59
CA ASN A 1092 10.79 14.01 -9.01
C ASN A 1092 10.99 15.35 -9.73
N GLY A 1093 10.82 16.47 -9.01
CA GLY A 1093 11.18 17.78 -9.52
C GLY A 1093 12.68 17.95 -9.76
N PHE A 1094 13.54 17.40 -8.90
CA PHE A 1094 15.00 17.45 -9.12
C PHE A 1094 15.40 16.62 -10.34
N GLN A 1095 14.83 15.43 -10.48
CA GLN A 1095 15.00 14.57 -11.66
C GLN A 1095 14.59 15.28 -12.96
N ALA A 1096 13.51 16.06 -12.95
CA ALA A 1096 13.15 16.89 -14.10
C ALA A 1096 14.14 18.03 -14.34
N LEU A 1097 14.53 18.79 -13.30
CA LEU A 1097 15.45 19.92 -13.42
C LEU A 1097 16.84 19.52 -13.94
N ILE A 1098 17.36 18.36 -13.51
CA ILE A 1098 18.66 17.87 -13.96
C ILE A 1098 18.62 17.44 -15.43
N LYS A 1099 17.55 16.74 -15.85
CA LYS A 1099 17.34 16.34 -17.26
C LYS A 1099 17.11 17.54 -18.20
N LEU A 1100 16.59 18.64 -17.67
CA LEU A 1100 16.47 19.89 -18.41
C LEU A 1100 17.79 20.66 -18.51
N GLY A 1101 18.83 20.33 -17.74
CA GLY A 1101 20.07 21.11 -17.68
C GLY A 1101 19.97 22.37 -16.81
N LEU A 1102 18.83 22.60 -16.16
CA LEU A 1102 18.56 23.81 -15.38
C LEU A 1102 19.45 23.90 -14.14
N VAL A 1103 19.65 22.79 -13.42
CA VAL A 1103 20.52 22.78 -12.22
C VAL A 1103 22.01 22.73 -12.53
N PRO A 1104 22.53 21.98 -13.52
CA PRO A 1104 23.97 22.03 -13.81
C PRO A 1104 24.38 23.32 -14.53
N TYR A 1105 23.54 23.83 -15.44
CA TYR A 1105 23.94 24.88 -16.40
C TYR A 1105 23.13 26.19 -16.31
N GLY A 1106 22.05 26.23 -15.53
CA GLY A 1106 21.22 27.43 -15.33
C GLY A 1106 20.21 27.73 -16.45
N LYS A 1107 20.16 26.90 -17.50
CA LYS A 1107 19.26 27.06 -18.66
C LYS A 1107 18.85 25.71 -19.21
N ILE A 1108 17.79 25.68 -20.01
CA ILE A 1108 17.34 24.45 -20.66
C ILE A 1108 18.36 24.05 -21.74
N THR A 1109 18.91 22.85 -21.66
CA THR A 1109 19.86 22.29 -22.63
C THR A 1109 19.38 20.95 -23.19
N PRO A 1110 19.81 20.58 -24.41
CA PRO A 1110 19.60 19.23 -24.92
C PRO A 1110 20.26 18.16 -24.02
N PRO A 1111 19.76 16.90 -24.02
CA PRO A 1111 20.45 15.78 -23.38
C PRO A 1111 21.86 15.58 -23.96
N ALA A 1112 22.83 15.25 -23.11
CA ALA A 1112 24.22 14.97 -23.49
C ALA A 1112 24.75 13.72 -22.77
N GLU A 1113 25.72 13.02 -23.36
CA GLU A 1113 26.26 11.76 -22.81
C GLU A 1113 27.06 11.96 -21.52
N ASP A 1114 27.68 13.13 -21.34
CA ASP A 1114 28.50 13.52 -20.19
C ASP A 1114 27.70 14.31 -19.12
N ALA A 1115 26.41 14.54 -19.34
CA ALA A 1115 25.59 15.30 -18.41
C ALA A 1115 25.37 14.54 -17.09
N PRO A 1116 25.44 15.22 -15.93
CA PRO A 1116 25.13 14.60 -14.65
C PRO A 1116 23.66 14.19 -14.60
N THR A 1117 23.33 13.15 -13.82
CA THR A 1117 21.96 12.63 -13.76
C THR A 1117 21.65 11.98 -12.41
N LEU A 1118 20.39 11.58 -12.26
CA LEU A 1118 19.87 10.77 -11.18
C LEU A 1118 19.39 9.44 -11.75
N THR A 1119 19.72 8.35 -11.07
CA THR A 1119 19.40 6.98 -11.52
C THR A 1119 19.11 6.07 -10.32
N PHE A 1120 18.87 4.79 -10.57
CA PHE A 1120 18.55 3.78 -9.57
C PHE A 1120 19.53 3.79 -8.39
N ASN A 1121 18.97 3.68 -7.19
CA ASN A 1121 19.72 3.50 -5.95
C ASN A 1121 20.59 2.23 -6.05
N THR A 1122 21.73 2.21 -5.35
CA THR A 1122 22.63 1.04 -5.30
C THR A 1122 21.99 -0.23 -4.74
N LEU A 1123 20.95 -0.10 -3.89
CA LEU A 1123 20.15 -1.23 -3.40
C LEU A 1123 19.20 -1.83 -4.46
N GLY A 1124 19.01 -1.18 -5.61
CA GLY A 1124 18.06 -1.59 -6.65
C GLY A 1124 16.59 -1.62 -6.21
N ARG A 1125 16.22 -0.81 -5.21
CA ARG A 1125 14.85 -0.65 -4.72
C ARG A 1125 14.56 0.76 -4.21
N HIS A 1126 13.27 1.05 -4.04
CA HIS A 1126 12.80 2.23 -3.29
C HIS A 1126 13.30 2.22 -1.85
N VAL A 1127 13.67 3.40 -1.34
CA VAL A 1127 14.10 3.62 0.04
C VAL A 1127 13.31 4.78 0.65
N SER A 1128 12.67 4.52 1.78
CA SER A 1128 11.89 5.46 2.58
C SER A 1128 12.38 5.46 4.03
N ARG A 1129 12.99 6.57 4.47
CA ARG A 1129 13.51 6.76 5.84
C ARG A 1129 13.91 8.22 6.09
N MET A 1130 14.32 8.55 7.31
CA MET A 1130 14.97 9.82 7.60
C MET A 1130 16.47 9.74 7.29
N VAL A 1131 17.05 10.80 6.74
CA VAL A 1131 18.49 10.92 6.50
C VAL A 1131 19.02 12.20 7.11
N TYR A 1132 20.30 12.21 7.44
CA TYR A 1132 20.98 13.44 7.85
C TYR A 1132 21.63 14.08 6.64
N THR A 1133 21.33 15.36 6.42
CA THR A 1133 21.90 16.16 5.33
C THR A 1133 22.58 17.39 5.91
N ARG A 1134 23.80 17.65 5.47
CA ARG A 1134 24.52 18.89 5.75
C ARG A 1134 24.32 19.90 4.64
N VAL A 1135 24.12 21.16 4.98
CA VAL A 1135 24.21 22.29 4.03
C VAL A 1135 25.68 22.56 3.73
N THR A 1136 26.11 22.28 2.51
CA THR A 1136 27.50 22.45 2.08
C THR A 1136 27.75 23.83 1.45
N SER A 1137 26.74 24.40 0.79
CA SER A 1137 26.85 25.73 0.16
C SER A 1137 25.63 26.59 0.48
N VAL A 1138 25.88 27.82 0.94
CA VAL A 1138 24.84 28.85 1.16
C VAL A 1138 24.79 29.90 0.06
N LYS A 1139 25.38 29.60 -1.11
CA LYS A 1139 25.36 30.48 -2.28
C LYS A 1139 23.94 30.79 -2.75
N SER A 1140 23.07 29.80 -2.70
CA SER A 1140 21.70 29.90 -3.21
C SER A 1140 20.80 30.77 -2.30
N PRO A 1141 19.94 31.63 -2.87
CA PRO A 1141 18.89 32.32 -2.12
C PRO A 1141 17.97 31.37 -1.34
N TRP A 1142 17.80 30.13 -1.81
CA TRP A 1142 17.03 29.10 -1.13
C TRP A 1142 17.60 28.71 0.24
N LEU A 1143 18.90 28.94 0.47
CA LEU A 1143 19.61 28.58 1.70
C LEU A 1143 20.05 29.82 2.50
N ALA A 1144 19.39 30.96 2.27
CA ALA A 1144 19.70 32.22 2.96
C ALA A 1144 19.40 32.19 4.47
N GLY A 1145 18.49 31.32 4.91
CA GLY A 1145 18.07 31.21 6.32
C GLY A 1145 18.88 30.26 7.19
N VAL A 1146 19.96 29.67 6.67
CA VAL A 1146 20.83 28.68 7.34
C VAL A 1146 22.30 28.96 7.05
N GLU A 1147 23.20 28.33 7.79
CA GLU A 1147 24.66 28.44 7.63
C GLU A 1147 25.27 27.19 6.99
N ALA A 1148 26.42 27.36 6.31
CA ALA A 1148 27.16 26.21 5.79
C ALA A 1148 27.72 25.39 6.96
N GLY A 1149 27.47 24.09 6.94
CA GLY A 1149 27.78 23.16 8.03
C GLY A 1149 26.57 22.74 8.86
N ASP A 1150 25.43 23.44 8.78
CA ASP A 1150 24.21 23.06 9.48
C ASP A 1150 23.72 21.68 9.02
N VAL A 1151 23.26 20.85 9.97
CA VAL A 1151 22.82 19.46 9.74
C VAL A 1151 21.34 19.33 10.07
N PHE A 1152 20.60 18.69 9.16
CA PHE A 1152 19.16 18.49 9.24
C PHE A 1152 18.81 17.01 9.06
N ALA A 1153 17.75 16.55 9.70
CA ALA A 1153 17.16 15.23 9.51
C ALA A 1153 15.94 15.36 8.59
N ILE A 1154 16.04 14.89 7.36
CA ILE A 1154 15.03 15.09 6.30
C ILE A 1154 14.51 13.74 5.81
N PRO A 1155 13.21 13.58 5.54
CA PRO A 1155 12.70 12.35 4.93
C PRO A 1155 13.16 12.22 3.48
N VAL A 1156 13.52 11.01 3.07
CA VAL A 1156 13.71 10.62 1.68
C VAL A 1156 12.74 9.50 1.33
N SER A 1157 12.27 9.48 0.09
CA SER A 1157 11.41 8.43 -0.44
C SER A 1157 11.59 8.38 -1.96
N HIS A 1158 12.50 7.53 -2.44
CA HIS A 1158 12.78 7.41 -3.88
C HIS A 1158 13.42 6.06 -4.26
N GLY A 1159 13.17 5.58 -5.48
CA GLY A 1159 13.88 4.48 -6.12
C GLY A 1159 15.07 4.92 -6.99
N GLU A 1160 15.03 6.15 -7.49
CA GLU A 1160 16.00 6.71 -8.45
C GLU A 1160 16.63 8.02 -7.95
N GLY A 1161 17.28 8.00 -6.78
CA GLY A 1161 17.88 9.20 -6.18
C GLY A 1161 19.39 9.30 -6.31
N ARG A 1162 20.05 8.35 -6.98
CA ARG A 1162 21.52 8.27 -7.01
C ARG A 1162 22.09 9.29 -7.97
N PHE A 1163 22.77 10.30 -7.43
CA PHE A 1163 23.49 11.30 -8.24
C PHE A 1163 24.75 10.71 -8.83
N VAL A 1164 24.90 10.84 -10.16
CA VAL A 1164 26.05 10.37 -10.92
C VAL A 1164 26.55 11.50 -11.82
N ALA A 1165 27.85 11.71 -11.82
CA ALA A 1165 28.54 12.69 -12.66
C ALA A 1165 29.98 12.23 -12.93
N ASP A 1166 30.56 12.67 -14.04
CA ASP A 1166 31.96 12.44 -14.32
C ASP A 1166 32.88 13.35 -13.49
N GLU A 1167 34.17 13.05 -13.49
CA GLU A 1167 35.18 13.77 -12.70
C GLU A 1167 35.24 15.27 -13.05
N THR A 1168 35.18 15.59 -14.34
CA THR A 1168 35.23 16.97 -14.84
C THR A 1168 34.04 17.80 -14.35
N THR A 1169 32.84 17.22 -14.42
CA THR A 1169 31.61 17.85 -13.95
C THR A 1169 31.64 18.03 -12.44
N LEU A 1170 32.08 17.01 -11.69
CA LEU A 1170 32.19 17.10 -10.23
C LEU A 1170 33.12 18.24 -9.80
N GLN A 1171 34.30 18.36 -10.41
CA GLN A 1171 35.23 19.46 -10.14
C GLN A 1171 34.61 20.82 -10.46
N THR A 1172 33.89 20.93 -11.57
CA THR A 1172 33.20 22.17 -11.96
C THR A 1172 32.13 22.56 -10.93
N LEU A 1173 31.31 21.60 -10.49
CA LEU A 1173 30.28 21.84 -9.48
C LEU A 1173 30.88 22.29 -8.13
N MET A 1174 32.00 21.67 -7.72
CA MET A 1174 32.72 22.05 -6.50
C MET A 1174 33.31 23.47 -6.60
N GLN A 1175 34.01 23.79 -7.69
CA GLN A 1175 34.64 25.10 -7.91
C GLN A 1175 33.61 26.24 -7.95
N ASN A 1176 32.41 25.95 -8.46
CA ASN A 1176 31.32 26.93 -8.54
C ASN A 1176 30.47 27.01 -7.26
N GLY A 1177 30.76 26.19 -6.24
CA GLY A 1177 29.95 26.10 -5.02
C GLY A 1177 28.53 25.60 -5.27
N GLN A 1178 28.31 24.79 -6.31
CA GLN A 1178 27.00 24.29 -6.73
C GLN A 1178 26.54 23.06 -5.94
N ILE A 1179 27.42 22.39 -5.19
CA ILE A 1179 27.03 21.30 -4.28
C ILE A 1179 26.36 21.92 -3.05
N ALA A 1180 25.03 21.89 -3.02
CA ALA A 1180 24.23 22.58 -2.02
C ALA A 1180 24.14 21.78 -0.72
N THR A 1181 23.90 20.48 -0.82
CA THR A 1181 23.68 19.58 0.31
C THR A 1181 24.30 18.22 0.10
N GLN A 1182 24.76 17.60 1.19
CA GLN A 1182 25.35 16.26 1.19
C GLN A 1182 24.70 15.36 2.25
N TYR A 1183 24.54 14.08 1.96
CA TYR A 1183 24.25 13.05 2.95
C TYR A 1183 25.41 12.92 3.93
N THR A 1184 25.13 12.85 5.23
CA THR A 1184 26.16 12.81 6.26
C THR A 1184 25.79 11.88 7.41
N THR A 1185 26.78 11.56 8.23
CA THR A 1185 26.53 11.15 9.61
C THR A 1185 25.79 12.26 10.39
N PRO A 1186 25.23 11.97 11.57
CA PRO A 1186 24.56 12.99 12.40
C PRO A 1186 25.51 14.10 12.89
N CYS A 1187 26.83 13.89 12.78
CA CYS A 1187 27.85 14.88 13.11
C CYS A 1187 28.24 15.78 11.92
N GLY A 1188 27.56 15.66 10.78
CA GLY A 1188 27.84 16.48 9.59
C GLY A 1188 29.06 16.05 8.78
N ILE A 1189 29.50 14.79 8.93
CA ILE A 1189 30.60 14.22 8.13
C ILE A 1189 30.00 13.47 6.94
N PRO A 1190 30.29 13.85 5.68
CA PRO A 1190 29.87 13.10 4.49
C PRO A 1190 30.34 11.66 4.55
N ASP A 1191 29.46 10.73 4.20
CA ASP A 1191 29.70 9.31 4.40
C ASP A 1191 29.11 8.49 3.25
N GLY A 1192 29.87 7.49 2.82
CA GLY A 1192 29.55 6.63 1.67
C GLY A 1192 28.69 5.42 2.01
N ARG A 1193 28.53 5.11 3.30
CA ARG A 1193 27.82 3.92 3.75
C ARG A 1193 26.33 4.11 3.56
N ILE A 1194 25.66 3.02 3.19
CA ILE A 1194 24.21 2.97 2.98
C ILE A 1194 23.42 3.35 4.23
N GLU A 1195 24.01 3.31 5.43
CA GLU A 1195 23.41 3.84 6.66
C GLU A 1195 23.10 5.35 6.56
N TRP A 1196 23.95 6.11 5.88
CA TRP A 1196 23.86 7.59 5.79
C TRP A 1196 23.53 8.08 4.37
N ASN A 1197 24.08 7.41 3.35
CA ASN A 1197 23.85 7.69 1.93
C ASN A 1197 22.93 6.61 1.31
N PRO A 1198 21.60 6.78 1.34
CA PRO A 1198 20.61 5.74 1.00
C PRO A 1198 20.62 5.28 -0.46
N ASN A 1199 21.17 6.08 -1.36
CA ASN A 1199 21.13 5.84 -2.81
C ASN A 1199 22.51 5.59 -3.41
N GLY A 1200 23.59 5.83 -2.65
CA GLY A 1200 24.96 5.68 -3.12
C GLY A 1200 25.41 6.82 -4.04
N SER A 1201 24.88 8.04 -3.87
CA SER A 1201 25.33 9.22 -4.62
C SER A 1201 26.84 9.46 -4.47
N VAL A 1202 27.50 9.81 -5.57
CA VAL A 1202 28.94 10.18 -5.55
C VAL A 1202 29.17 11.42 -4.67
N CYS A 1203 30.30 11.44 -3.94
CA CYS A 1203 30.62 12.48 -2.94
C CYS A 1203 29.50 12.73 -1.92
N ALA A 1204 28.62 11.75 -1.70
CA ALA A 1204 27.42 11.87 -0.88
C ALA A 1204 26.52 13.06 -1.28
N ILE A 1205 26.49 13.47 -2.55
CA ILE A 1205 25.69 14.61 -3.02
C ILE A 1205 24.19 14.30 -2.89
N GLU A 1206 23.46 15.21 -2.23
CA GLU A 1206 22.01 15.12 -2.06
C GLU A 1206 21.26 16.14 -2.92
N GLY A 1207 21.84 17.33 -3.12
CA GLY A 1207 21.26 18.41 -3.91
C GLY A 1207 22.30 19.36 -4.47
N ILE A 1208 21.97 19.97 -5.60
CA ILE A 1208 22.83 20.91 -6.33
C ILE A 1208 22.05 22.15 -6.79
N THR A 1209 22.77 23.23 -7.08
CA THR A 1209 22.19 24.48 -7.59
C THR A 1209 22.69 24.84 -8.99
N SER A 1210 21.96 25.71 -9.69
CA SER A 1210 22.47 26.43 -10.87
C SER A 1210 23.75 27.21 -10.55
N PRO A 1211 24.56 27.57 -11.57
CA PRO A 1211 25.79 28.35 -11.37
C PRO A 1211 25.56 29.70 -10.69
N ASP A 1212 24.37 30.30 -10.81
CA ASP A 1212 23.97 31.54 -10.16
C ASP A 1212 23.23 31.33 -8.81
N GLY A 1213 22.93 30.08 -8.45
CA GLY A 1213 22.24 29.70 -7.22
C GLY A 1213 20.71 29.84 -7.24
N ARG A 1214 20.07 30.39 -8.27
CA ARG A 1214 18.62 30.68 -8.29
C ARG A 1214 17.73 29.43 -8.49
N ILE A 1215 18.31 28.36 -9.03
CA ILE A 1215 17.65 27.08 -9.23
C ILE A 1215 18.25 26.07 -8.25
N LEU A 1216 17.42 25.37 -7.49
CA LEU A 1216 17.84 24.32 -6.57
C LEU A 1216 17.10 23.01 -6.88
N GLY A 1217 17.87 21.93 -6.98
CA GLY A 1217 17.36 20.56 -7.06
C GLY A 1217 17.87 19.72 -5.90
N LYS A 1218 17.00 18.97 -5.23
CA LYS A 1218 17.37 18.09 -4.11
C LYS A 1218 16.47 16.86 -3.98
N MET A 1219 16.93 15.77 -3.36
CA MET A 1219 16.16 14.53 -3.22
C MET A 1219 15.32 14.44 -1.94
N GLY A 1220 15.85 14.90 -0.81
CA GLY A 1220 15.16 14.93 0.48
C GLY A 1220 13.99 15.91 0.48
N HIS A 1221 12.88 15.49 1.05
CA HIS A 1221 11.62 16.20 1.04
C HIS A 1221 11.53 17.25 2.16
N SER A 1222 12.08 18.43 1.90
CA SER A 1222 12.06 19.56 2.84
C SER A 1222 10.65 20.14 3.06
N GLU A 1223 9.69 19.85 2.18
CA GLU A 1223 8.27 20.21 2.30
C GLU A 1223 7.53 19.35 3.32
N ARG A 1224 7.99 18.10 3.55
CA ARG A 1224 7.35 17.14 4.45
C ARG A 1224 7.73 17.42 5.90
N GLN A 1225 7.37 18.61 6.39
CA GLN A 1225 7.71 19.08 7.74
C GLN A 1225 6.54 19.78 8.46
N GLY A 1226 6.55 19.68 9.78
CA GLY A 1226 5.52 20.26 10.62
C GLY A 1226 5.78 20.00 12.11
N THR A 1227 4.94 20.60 12.95
CA THR A 1227 5.05 20.44 14.40
C THR A 1227 4.67 19.02 14.81
N HIS A 1228 5.48 18.42 15.69
CA HIS A 1228 5.31 17.06 16.22
C HIS A 1228 5.37 15.95 15.17
N LEU A 1229 6.08 16.15 14.05
CA LEU A 1229 6.32 15.10 13.06
C LEU A 1229 7.66 14.39 13.29
N TYR A 1230 7.70 13.10 12.97
CA TYR A 1230 8.88 12.21 13.05
C TYR A 1230 9.64 12.33 14.39
N GLN A 1231 8.91 12.48 15.50
CA GLN A 1231 9.50 12.83 16.80
C GLN A 1231 10.45 11.76 17.32
N ASN A 1232 10.24 10.52 16.88
CA ASN A 1232 11.02 9.35 17.23
C ASN A 1232 12.37 9.27 16.48
N VAL A 1233 12.67 10.20 15.56
CA VAL A 1233 14.00 10.34 14.95
C VAL A 1233 14.59 11.71 15.30
N PRO A 1234 15.75 11.79 15.98
CA PRO A 1234 16.32 13.06 16.44
C PRO A 1234 16.89 13.92 15.30
N GLY A 1235 16.95 15.24 15.51
CA GLY A 1235 17.55 16.23 14.59
C GLY A 1235 16.57 17.31 14.14
N GLU A 1236 17.08 18.48 13.73
CA GLU A 1236 16.28 19.58 13.18
C GLU A 1236 15.68 19.19 11.82
N LYS A 1237 14.42 19.53 11.57
CA LYS A 1237 13.67 19.14 10.36
C LYS A 1237 13.53 20.30 9.36
N ASP A 1238 13.56 21.54 9.84
CA ASP A 1238 13.26 22.71 9.01
C ASP A 1238 14.53 23.39 8.47
N GLN A 1239 14.83 23.17 7.18
CA GLN A 1239 15.93 23.82 6.45
C GLN A 1239 15.66 25.31 6.13
N LYS A 1240 14.51 25.87 6.53
CA LYS A 1240 14.08 27.25 6.22
C LYS A 1240 14.02 27.54 4.71
N LEU A 1241 13.88 26.49 3.90
CA LEU A 1241 14.00 26.53 2.45
C LEU A 1241 12.94 27.44 1.80
N PHE A 1242 11.67 27.16 2.10
CA PHE A 1242 10.52 27.90 1.57
C PHE A 1242 10.51 29.34 2.07
N LEU A 1243 10.82 29.54 3.35
CA LEU A 1243 10.94 30.88 3.95
C LEU A 1243 12.02 31.71 3.25
N SER A 1244 13.17 31.12 2.96
CA SER A 1244 14.28 31.80 2.28
C SER A 1244 13.91 32.17 0.84
N GLY A 1245 13.29 31.26 0.10
CA GLY A 1245 12.80 31.53 -1.26
C GLY A 1245 11.74 32.64 -1.33
N VAL A 1246 10.84 32.71 -0.33
CA VAL A 1246 9.87 33.81 -0.24
C VAL A 1246 10.54 35.13 0.11
N ARG A 1247 11.43 35.13 1.10
CA ARG A 1247 12.17 36.33 1.53
C ARG A 1247 13.05 36.93 0.46
N TYR A 1248 13.52 36.15 -0.50
CA TYR A 1248 14.27 36.68 -1.63
C TYR A 1248 13.53 37.81 -2.36
N PHE A 1249 12.20 37.73 -2.46
CA PHE A 1249 11.36 38.73 -3.14
C PHE A 1249 10.87 39.87 -2.26
N GLN A 1250 11.06 39.79 -0.94
CA GLN A 1250 10.63 40.79 0.06
C GLN A 1250 11.77 41.77 0.34
#